data_AF-A0A8S0SIM8-F1
#
_entry.id   AF-A0A8S0SIM8-F1
#
_cell.length_a   1.000
_cell.length_b   1.000
_cell.length_c   1.000
_cell.angle_alpha   90.00
_cell.angle_beta   90.00
_cell.angle_gamma   90.00
#
_symmetry.space_group_name_H-M   'P 1'
#
loop_
_entity.id
_entity.type
_entity.pdbx_description
1 polymer ?
#
loop_
_entity_poly.entity_id
_entity_poly.type
_entity_poly.pdbx_seq_one_letter_code
_entity_poly.pdbx_strand_id
1 'polypeptide(L)'
;MKGSSSGRDLQSLLEAIKSSEVVENRVQLLVELEELDLAEKSEVNSLIESLIILWEDFTCLDISQCTLNKTILHVAAKYLDSDISECLGQFLGLGVKANIWCRKHLKMTLMSTEDSEEEEHSSIFYQLLLDLLSYSSASYSAFARYPISGNKEVMLSLGNFISEQLNLTKDSVSEIKKIHTLVPELLKAVQVALDAVTRLCRVYSDGINWDIYLLKTKEVESITDIKEAENAEPVINMIKCTIEKLCELGVLAADNGGSLVSLLNMSWKGVVTLLQLGNGALAVKVNIAGVIMTLISLANESLRCAAGTWSASLKEMVSVSEAKRIYLPVKFYLINAVRIISQYQCEALSLYKDITHCVIMILTFRISLSKVEPLKSASEVLAEILEPTSLHLLNGLLTSGQVKEEQKFHILDWLFSNDSDLGSVDEVTNNNDGNNSLHAIFSVNSNAMNQAKVLDLGRVALFLHLLKSAPDLEDDVRFGIARKLGWLLDILVNEEVYSSIIALQTPAVNGSGQNQELGYQPMFCSVLHALKTFMIVTSSSPVWGEVESFLLENLFHPHFLCWEIITELWCFMLRHADPDMMNDIVEKLFSLLRHTAAPESVLFPSSHLRKIARLICMFLNYGTELMVDRVYTSVVGNDRSQCSSSVYTALIMEGFPLNRLPEKTRSTAKERIITEYFHFIESMEEKSSEPCASGIYGAPVFALSAALQSL
;
A
#
# COMPACT_ATOMS: atom_id res chain seq x y z
N MET A 1 -75.04 27.42 -11.64
CA MET A 1 -74.44 26.56 -12.69
C MET A 1 -72.99 26.98 -12.92
N LYS A 2 -72.08 26.14 -12.40
CA LYS A 2 -70.62 25.99 -12.57
C LYS A 2 -70.31 24.97 -11.46
N GLY A 3 -70.54 23.69 -11.67
CA GLY A 3 -69.80 22.81 -12.57
C GLY A 3 -69.27 21.72 -11.65
N SER A 4 -70.08 20.68 -11.46
CA SER A 4 -69.82 19.54 -10.58
C SER A 4 -68.60 18.76 -11.07
N SER A 5 -67.46 18.91 -10.40
CA SER A 5 -66.44 17.86 -10.41
C SER A 5 -66.90 16.81 -9.39
N SER A 6 -67.50 15.71 -9.87
CA SER A 6 -67.67 14.51 -9.06
C SER A 6 -66.28 13.90 -8.84
N GLY A 7 -65.54 14.39 -7.85
CA GLY A 7 -64.36 13.69 -7.38
C GLY A 7 -64.82 12.33 -6.84
N ARG A 8 -64.36 11.23 -7.44
CA ARG A 8 -64.57 9.91 -6.85
C ARG A 8 -63.78 9.85 -5.55
N ASP A 9 -64.43 9.41 -4.48
CA ASP A 9 -63.80 9.16 -3.19
C ASP A 9 -62.75 8.04 -3.32
N LEU A 10 -61.62 8.13 -2.60
CA LEU A 10 -60.51 7.17 -2.65
C LEU A 10 -61.01 5.73 -2.49
N GLN A 11 -61.93 5.51 -1.54
CA GLN A 11 -62.50 4.19 -1.27
C GLN A 11 -63.27 3.64 -2.48
N SER A 12 -64.03 4.49 -3.18
CA SER A 12 -64.80 4.10 -4.36
C SER A 12 -63.90 3.72 -5.54
N LEU A 13 -62.75 4.38 -5.70
CA LEU A 13 -61.74 4.05 -6.71
C LEU A 13 -61.02 2.74 -6.38
N LEU A 14 -60.61 2.54 -5.13
CA LEU A 14 -59.97 1.31 -4.68
C LEU A 14 -60.88 0.08 -4.85
N GLU A 15 -62.17 0.21 -4.54
CA GLU A 15 -63.16 -0.84 -4.76
C GLU A 15 -63.39 -1.11 -6.26
N ALA A 16 -63.46 -0.07 -7.09
CA ALA A 16 -63.57 -0.21 -8.54
C ALA A 16 -62.37 -0.98 -9.12
N ILE A 17 -61.15 -0.67 -8.69
CA ILE A 17 -59.94 -1.38 -9.14
C ILE A 17 -59.97 -2.85 -8.71
N LYS A 18 -60.32 -3.14 -7.45
CA LYS A 18 -60.41 -4.51 -6.91
C LYS A 18 -61.48 -5.34 -7.64
N SER A 19 -62.57 -4.71 -8.08
CA SER A 19 -63.67 -5.37 -8.78
C SER A 19 -63.42 -5.60 -10.28
N SER A 20 -62.41 -4.95 -10.86
CA SER A 20 -62.13 -5.03 -12.29
C SER A 20 -61.30 -6.28 -12.61
N GLU A 21 -61.86 -7.19 -13.39
CA GLU A 21 -61.16 -8.39 -13.90
C GLU A 21 -60.21 -8.08 -15.07
N VAL A 22 -60.34 -6.90 -15.70
CA VAL A 22 -59.54 -6.47 -16.87
C VAL A 22 -58.34 -5.64 -16.41
N VAL A 23 -57.13 -5.96 -16.87
CA VAL A 23 -55.86 -5.29 -16.50
C VAL A 23 -55.85 -3.84 -16.97
N GLU A 24 -56.25 -3.57 -18.21
CA GLU A 24 -56.24 -2.24 -18.82
C GLU A 24 -57.17 -1.27 -18.09
N ASN A 25 -58.35 -1.76 -17.67
CA ASN A 25 -59.28 -0.97 -16.85
C ASN A 25 -58.66 -0.64 -15.49
N ARG A 26 -57.94 -1.59 -14.87
CA ARG A 26 -57.22 -1.34 -13.61
C ARG A 26 -56.11 -0.31 -13.77
N VAL A 27 -55.35 -0.36 -14.87
CA VAL A 27 -54.34 0.66 -15.21
C VAL A 27 -54.98 2.05 -15.31
N GLN A 28 -56.08 2.18 -16.07
CA GLN A 28 -56.76 3.46 -16.23
C GLN A 28 -57.27 4.02 -14.90
N LEU A 29 -57.83 3.17 -14.03
CA LEU A 29 -58.29 3.56 -12.71
C LEU A 29 -57.14 3.91 -11.75
N LEU A 30 -55.96 3.27 -11.88
CA LEU A 30 -54.76 3.63 -11.13
C LEU A 30 -54.20 4.99 -11.56
N VAL A 31 -54.27 5.33 -12.85
CA VAL A 31 -53.92 6.68 -13.33
C VAL A 31 -54.86 7.73 -12.72
N GLU A 32 -56.15 7.42 -12.59
CA GLU A 32 -57.09 8.30 -11.87
C GLU A 32 -56.71 8.48 -10.38
N LEU A 33 -56.11 7.47 -9.72
CA LEU A 33 -55.57 7.59 -8.35
C LEU A 33 -54.32 8.48 -8.27
N GLU A 34 -53.54 8.53 -9.36
CA GLU A 34 -52.39 9.43 -9.45
C GLU A 34 -52.82 10.91 -9.46
N GLU A 35 -54.00 11.22 -10.00
CA GLU A 35 -54.52 12.60 -10.06
C GLU A 35 -55.12 13.10 -8.74
N LEU A 36 -55.35 12.22 -7.75
CA LEU A 36 -55.88 12.63 -6.45
C LEU A 36 -54.84 13.37 -5.61
N ASP A 37 -55.27 14.41 -4.89
CA ASP A 37 -54.42 15.10 -3.91
C ASP A 37 -54.85 14.69 -2.50
N LEU A 38 -54.22 13.63 -2.00
CA LEU A 38 -54.44 13.13 -0.64
C LEU A 38 -53.66 13.96 0.37
N ALA A 39 -54.38 14.54 1.34
CA ALA A 39 -53.78 15.32 2.43
C ALA A 39 -53.78 14.57 3.77
N GLU A 40 -54.63 13.55 3.94
CA GLU A 40 -54.75 12.82 5.19
C GLU A 40 -53.81 11.60 5.24
N LYS A 41 -53.14 11.43 6.39
CA LYS A 41 -52.21 10.32 6.62
C LYS A 41 -52.86 8.94 6.51
N SER A 42 -54.09 8.82 7.03
CA SER A 42 -54.90 7.59 6.99
C SER A 42 -55.26 7.18 5.57
N GLU A 43 -55.56 8.16 4.71
CA GLU A 43 -55.86 7.93 3.30
C GLU A 43 -54.64 7.41 2.55
N VAL A 44 -53.46 8.02 2.77
CA VAL A 44 -52.20 7.56 2.16
C VAL A 44 -51.85 6.14 2.64
N ASN A 45 -52.02 5.83 3.92
CA ASN A 45 -51.82 4.46 4.42
C ASN A 45 -52.75 3.44 3.75
N SER A 46 -54.04 3.74 3.68
CA SER A 46 -55.05 2.86 3.03
C SER A 46 -54.75 2.65 1.55
N LEU A 47 -54.28 3.71 0.87
CA LEU A 47 -53.83 3.64 -0.51
C LEU A 47 -52.65 2.68 -0.65
N ILE A 48 -51.55 2.88 0.10
CA ILE A 48 -50.35 2.03 -0.04
C ILE A 48 -50.63 0.56 0.33
N GLU A 49 -51.41 0.30 1.37
CA GLU A 49 -51.85 -1.07 1.69
C GLU A 49 -52.62 -1.70 0.53
N SER A 50 -53.50 -0.93 -0.11
CA SER A 50 -54.23 -1.41 -1.28
C SER A 50 -53.31 -1.63 -2.49
N LEU A 51 -52.31 -0.76 -2.73
CA LEU A 51 -51.32 -0.95 -3.80
C LEU A 51 -50.49 -2.23 -3.59
N ILE A 52 -50.13 -2.57 -2.36
CA ILE A 52 -49.42 -3.82 -2.02
C ILE A 52 -50.26 -5.06 -2.33
N ILE A 53 -51.58 -4.98 -2.13
CA ILE A 53 -52.53 -6.04 -2.46
C ILE A 53 -52.75 -6.14 -3.97
N LEU A 54 -52.77 -5.00 -4.67
CA LEU A 54 -52.95 -4.93 -6.12
C LEU A 54 -51.71 -5.34 -6.91
N TRP A 55 -50.53 -5.38 -6.28
CA TRP A 55 -49.31 -5.91 -6.88
C TRP A 55 -49.46 -7.41 -7.16
N GLU A 56 -49.45 -7.80 -8.44
CA GLU A 56 -49.53 -9.23 -8.80
C GLU A 56 -48.14 -9.88 -8.83
N ASP A 57 -48.04 -11.06 -8.23
CA ASP A 57 -46.77 -11.76 -8.01
C ASP A 57 -46.36 -12.69 -9.17
N PHE A 58 -47.22 -12.90 -10.17
CA PHE A 58 -46.93 -13.76 -11.33
C PHE A 58 -46.12 -13.00 -12.40
N THR A 59 -45.18 -13.68 -13.05
CA THR A 59 -44.41 -13.14 -14.19
C THR A 59 -45.23 -13.20 -15.49
N CYS A 60 -44.99 -12.29 -16.42
CA CYS A 60 -45.72 -12.22 -17.71
C CYS A 60 -44.80 -12.25 -18.94
N LEU A 61 -45.32 -12.68 -20.09
CA LEU A 61 -44.65 -12.49 -21.39
C LEU A 61 -45.35 -11.40 -22.23
N ASP A 62 -46.48 -10.88 -21.75
CA ASP A 62 -47.21 -9.76 -22.37
C ASP A 62 -46.91 -8.42 -21.67
N ILE A 63 -47.37 -7.32 -22.28
CA ILE A 63 -47.16 -5.95 -21.79
C ILE A 63 -48.07 -5.57 -20.62
N SER A 64 -49.16 -6.31 -20.40
CA SER A 64 -50.28 -5.86 -19.55
C SER A 64 -49.86 -5.77 -18.09
N GLN A 65 -49.20 -6.81 -17.58
CA GLN A 65 -48.80 -6.88 -16.18
C GLN A 65 -47.61 -5.98 -15.86
N CYS A 66 -46.66 -5.84 -16.79
CA CYS A 66 -45.58 -4.86 -16.65
C CYS A 66 -46.14 -3.42 -16.58
N THR A 67 -47.15 -3.10 -17.39
CA THR A 67 -47.80 -1.79 -17.38
C THR A 67 -48.57 -1.54 -16.08
N LEU A 68 -49.27 -2.56 -15.58
CA LEU A 68 -49.97 -2.50 -14.28
C LEU A 68 -48.99 -2.21 -13.13
N ASN A 69 -47.96 -3.05 -12.98
CA ASN A 69 -46.96 -2.90 -11.93
C ASN A 69 -46.20 -1.56 -12.03
N LYS A 70 -45.95 -1.07 -13.25
CA LYS A 70 -45.35 0.24 -13.49
C LYS A 70 -46.24 1.38 -12.98
N THR A 71 -47.52 1.33 -13.29
CA THR A 71 -48.49 2.34 -12.85
C THR A 71 -48.62 2.33 -11.32
N ILE A 72 -48.62 1.16 -10.69
CA ILE A 72 -48.62 1.03 -9.22
C ILE A 72 -47.41 1.74 -8.60
N LEU A 73 -46.20 1.55 -9.14
CA LEU A 73 -45.00 2.23 -8.63
C LEU A 73 -45.07 3.75 -8.82
N HIS A 74 -45.61 4.24 -9.94
CA HIS A 74 -45.76 5.68 -10.18
C HIS A 74 -46.72 6.33 -9.19
N VAL A 75 -47.89 5.72 -8.97
CA VAL A 75 -48.85 6.17 -7.96
C VAL A 75 -48.17 6.19 -6.58
N ALA A 76 -47.46 5.14 -6.20
CA ALA A 76 -46.75 5.11 -4.91
C ALA A 76 -45.64 6.18 -4.82
N ALA A 77 -44.88 6.40 -5.90
CA ALA A 77 -43.82 7.40 -5.95
C ALA A 77 -44.33 8.83 -5.72
N LYS A 78 -45.53 9.17 -6.21
CA LYS A 78 -46.14 10.50 -6.00
C LYS A 78 -46.25 10.86 -4.51
N TYR A 79 -46.62 9.89 -3.67
CA TYR A 79 -46.90 10.14 -2.25
C TYR A 79 -45.69 9.98 -1.33
N LEU A 80 -44.53 9.57 -1.86
CA LEU A 80 -43.29 9.37 -1.09
C LEU A 80 -42.67 10.67 -0.54
N ASP A 81 -42.81 11.78 -1.27
CA ASP A 81 -42.31 13.11 -0.88
C ASP A 81 -43.34 13.94 -0.09
N SER A 82 -44.53 13.38 0.19
CA SER A 82 -45.52 14.03 1.04
C SER A 82 -45.02 14.11 2.50
N ASP A 83 -45.41 15.14 3.25
CA ASP A 83 -44.92 15.46 4.61
C ASP A 83 -45.48 14.49 5.69
N ILE A 84 -45.46 13.18 5.39
CA ILE A 84 -46.16 12.11 6.10
C ILE A 84 -45.15 11.05 6.57
N SER A 85 -44.29 11.44 7.50
CA SER A 85 -43.21 10.59 8.04
C SER A 85 -43.68 9.28 8.70
N GLU A 86 -44.93 9.22 9.17
CA GLU A 86 -45.49 8.05 9.86
C GLU A 86 -45.94 6.92 8.91
N CYS A 87 -46.09 7.21 7.61
CA CYS A 87 -46.54 6.24 6.60
C CYS A 87 -45.39 5.60 5.81
N LEU A 88 -44.13 5.99 6.08
CA LEU A 88 -42.96 5.55 5.32
C LEU A 88 -42.74 4.03 5.43
N GLY A 89 -43.13 3.40 6.55
CA GLY A 89 -42.99 1.97 6.76
C GLY A 89 -43.74 1.12 5.73
N GLN A 90 -44.95 1.52 5.33
CA GLN A 90 -45.77 0.80 4.36
C GLN A 90 -45.13 0.77 2.97
N PHE A 91 -44.45 1.84 2.55
CA PHE A 91 -43.76 1.90 1.25
C PHE A 91 -42.67 0.83 1.11
N LEU A 92 -42.00 0.46 2.21
CA LEU A 92 -40.99 -0.60 2.21
C LEU A 92 -41.55 -1.95 1.75
N GLY A 93 -42.79 -2.27 2.14
CA GLY A 93 -43.45 -3.52 1.77
C GLY A 93 -43.67 -3.64 0.26
N LEU A 94 -44.12 -2.55 -0.38
CA LEU A 94 -44.26 -2.48 -1.83
C LEU A 94 -42.90 -2.60 -2.52
N GLY A 95 -41.90 -1.85 -2.03
CA GLY A 95 -40.55 -1.89 -2.57
C GLY A 95 -39.90 -3.28 -2.53
N VAL A 96 -40.07 -4.03 -1.43
CA VAL A 96 -39.58 -5.42 -1.31
C VAL A 96 -40.26 -6.34 -2.32
N LYS A 97 -41.60 -6.30 -2.42
CA LYS A 97 -42.34 -7.10 -3.40
C LYS A 97 -41.90 -6.80 -4.82
N ALA A 98 -41.80 -5.51 -5.17
CA ALA A 98 -41.40 -5.08 -6.49
C ALA A 98 -39.98 -5.55 -6.84
N ASN A 99 -39.05 -5.49 -5.89
CA ASN A 99 -37.69 -6.01 -6.07
C ASN A 99 -37.63 -7.51 -6.35
N ILE A 100 -38.34 -8.30 -5.55
CA ILE A 100 -38.37 -9.76 -5.71
C ILE A 100 -38.99 -10.11 -7.06
N TRP A 101 -40.09 -9.45 -7.43
CA TRP A 101 -40.76 -9.66 -8.70
C TRP A 101 -39.87 -9.27 -9.88
N CYS A 102 -39.30 -8.06 -9.88
CA CYS A 102 -38.42 -7.59 -10.97
C CYS A 102 -37.20 -8.50 -11.14
N ARG A 103 -36.64 -9.06 -10.07
CA ARG A 103 -35.50 -9.98 -10.16
C ARG A 103 -35.87 -11.31 -10.82
N LYS A 104 -37.04 -11.87 -10.46
CA LYS A 104 -37.57 -13.09 -11.10
C LYS A 104 -37.90 -12.82 -12.57
N HIS A 105 -38.55 -11.69 -12.84
CA HIS A 105 -38.96 -11.29 -14.18
C HIS A 105 -37.77 -11.02 -15.08
N LEU A 106 -36.72 -10.33 -14.59
CA LEU A 106 -35.47 -10.11 -15.33
C LEU A 106 -34.88 -11.42 -15.84
N LYS A 107 -34.80 -12.46 -15.00
CA LYS A 107 -34.27 -13.78 -15.40
C LYS A 107 -35.11 -14.43 -16.48
N MET A 108 -36.44 -14.33 -16.37
CA MET A 108 -37.37 -14.89 -17.33
C MET A 108 -37.30 -14.15 -18.67
N THR A 109 -37.31 -12.82 -18.67
CA THR A 109 -37.17 -11.99 -19.89
C THR A 109 -35.85 -12.28 -20.61
N LEU A 110 -34.75 -12.43 -19.86
CA LEU A 110 -33.44 -12.76 -20.47
C LEU A 110 -33.39 -14.17 -21.07
N MET A 111 -34.19 -15.11 -20.56
CA MET A 111 -34.30 -16.46 -21.12
C MET A 111 -35.21 -16.54 -22.35
N SER A 112 -36.19 -15.64 -22.51
CA SER A 112 -37.12 -15.64 -23.66
C SER A 112 -36.57 -14.93 -24.91
N THR A 113 -35.55 -14.06 -24.74
CA THR A 113 -34.93 -13.28 -25.83
C THR A 113 -33.97 -14.06 -26.72
N GLU A 114 -33.67 -15.35 -26.45
CA GLU A 114 -32.80 -16.15 -27.32
C GLU A 114 -33.49 -16.58 -28.63
N ASP A 115 -34.83 -16.51 -28.75
CA ASP A 115 -35.59 -17.03 -29.91
C ASP A 115 -36.89 -16.26 -30.30
N SER A 116 -37.20 -15.04 -29.80
CA SER A 116 -38.50 -14.38 -30.06
C SER A 116 -38.50 -12.86 -30.34
N GLU A 117 -39.47 -12.40 -31.13
CA GLU A 117 -39.75 -10.99 -31.53
C GLU A 117 -40.48 -10.16 -30.43
N GLU A 118 -40.24 -10.41 -29.14
CA GLU A 118 -40.92 -9.71 -28.02
C GLU A 118 -40.21 -8.42 -27.55
N GLU A 119 -39.85 -7.54 -28.49
CA GLU A 119 -39.09 -6.31 -28.20
C GLU A 119 -39.90 -5.30 -27.34
N GLU A 120 -41.22 -5.24 -27.53
CA GLU A 120 -42.11 -4.28 -26.84
C GLU A 120 -42.31 -4.60 -25.35
N HIS A 121 -42.51 -5.87 -24.99
CA HIS A 121 -42.60 -6.32 -23.60
C HIS A 121 -41.30 -6.05 -22.83
N SER A 122 -40.16 -6.40 -23.43
CA SER A 122 -38.84 -6.17 -22.86
C SER A 122 -38.58 -4.69 -22.58
N SER A 123 -38.97 -3.82 -23.51
CA SER A 123 -38.86 -2.35 -23.36
C SER A 123 -39.67 -1.83 -22.16
N ILE A 124 -40.93 -2.24 -22.03
CA ILE A 124 -41.79 -1.82 -20.91
C ILE A 124 -41.26 -2.35 -19.58
N PHE A 125 -40.78 -3.59 -19.54
CA PHE A 125 -40.17 -4.16 -18.34
C PHE A 125 -38.92 -3.40 -17.91
N TYR A 126 -38.01 -3.07 -18.83
CA TYR A 126 -36.82 -2.30 -18.49
C TYR A 126 -37.17 -0.87 -18.02
N GLN A 127 -38.24 -0.26 -18.56
CA GLN A 127 -38.74 1.00 -18.02
C GLN A 127 -39.28 0.84 -16.59
N LEU A 128 -40.02 -0.23 -16.30
CA LEU A 128 -40.46 -0.57 -14.95
C LEU A 128 -39.27 -0.76 -13.98
N LEU A 129 -38.18 -1.38 -14.45
CA LEU A 129 -36.96 -1.54 -13.66
C LEU A 129 -36.31 -0.17 -13.31
N LEU A 130 -36.29 0.77 -14.25
CA LEU A 130 -35.82 2.15 -14.01
C LEU A 130 -36.71 2.87 -12.99
N ASP A 131 -38.02 2.70 -13.10
CA ASP A 131 -38.99 3.32 -12.21
C ASP A 131 -38.84 2.76 -10.79
N LEU A 132 -38.56 1.45 -10.63
CA LEU A 132 -38.26 0.82 -9.34
C LEU A 132 -36.95 1.32 -8.72
N LEU A 133 -35.89 1.49 -9.51
CA LEU A 133 -34.63 2.09 -9.03
C LEU A 133 -34.85 3.53 -8.54
N SER A 134 -35.66 4.29 -9.28
CA SER A 134 -36.02 5.67 -8.94
C SER A 134 -36.87 5.73 -7.67
N TYR A 135 -37.88 4.86 -7.56
CA TYR A 135 -38.70 4.67 -6.37
C TYR A 135 -37.85 4.34 -5.13
N SER A 136 -36.86 3.47 -5.29
CA SER A 136 -35.96 3.08 -4.20
C SER A 136 -35.08 4.23 -3.76
N SER A 137 -34.52 4.99 -4.71
CA SER A 137 -33.76 6.21 -4.39
C SER A 137 -34.59 7.26 -3.67
N ALA A 138 -35.84 7.48 -4.11
CA ALA A 138 -36.77 8.40 -3.47
C ALA A 138 -37.10 7.94 -2.05
N SER A 139 -37.37 6.64 -1.88
CA SER A 139 -37.58 6.01 -0.57
C SER A 139 -36.40 6.24 0.37
N TYR A 140 -35.18 5.91 -0.05
CA TYR A 140 -33.98 6.14 0.78
C TYR A 140 -33.80 7.61 1.14
N SER A 141 -34.09 8.51 0.21
CA SER A 141 -34.02 9.96 0.45
C SER A 141 -35.06 10.42 1.48
N ALA A 142 -36.29 9.90 1.40
CA ALA A 142 -37.34 10.18 2.38
C ALA A 142 -36.97 9.66 3.77
N PHE A 143 -36.48 8.42 3.88
CA PHE A 143 -36.00 7.84 5.15
C PHE A 143 -34.77 8.56 5.72
N ALA A 144 -33.93 9.16 4.87
CA ALA A 144 -32.80 9.98 5.31
C ALA A 144 -33.24 11.38 5.78
N ARG A 145 -34.29 11.97 5.17
CA ARG A 145 -34.86 13.26 5.62
C ARG A 145 -35.66 13.12 6.91
N TYR A 146 -36.40 12.02 7.06
CA TYR A 146 -37.27 11.74 8.19
C TYR A 146 -36.85 10.43 8.89
N PRO A 147 -35.72 10.42 9.63
CA PRO A 147 -35.20 9.21 10.26
C PRO A 147 -36.15 8.72 11.38
N ILE A 148 -36.60 7.47 11.27
CA ILE A 148 -37.48 6.83 12.25
C ILE A 148 -36.63 6.00 13.21
N SER A 149 -36.11 6.63 14.26
CA SER A 149 -35.33 5.95 15.28
C SER A 149 -36.23 5.20 16.29
N GLY A 150 -35.83 3.98 16.68
CA GLY A 150 -36.48 3.22 17.76
C GLY A 150 -37.56 2.20 17.35
N ASN A 151 -38.00 2.17 16.08
CA ASN A 151 -38.90 1.11 15.59
C ASN A 151 -38.10 -0.03 14.93
N LYS A 152 -37.86 -1.11 15.69
CA LYS A 152 -37.07 -2.26 15.25
C LYS A 152 -37.66 -2.95 14.00
N GLU A 153 -38.98 -3.02 13.88
CA GLU A 153 -39.66 -3.71 12.77
C GLU A 153 -39.51 -2.95 11.45
N VAL A 154 -39.64 -1.62 11.49
CA VAL A 154 -39.40 -0.75 10.33
C VAL A 154 -37.93 -0.80 9.92
N MET A 155 -37.00 -0.83 10.87
CA MET A 155 -35.56 -0.96 10.55
C MET A 155 -35.20 -2.30 9.91
N LEU A 156 -35.79 -3.41 10.38
CA LEU A 156 -35.61 -4.72 9.75
C LEU A 156 -36.20 -4.74 8.34
N SER A 157 -37.38 -4.15 8.15
CA SER A 157 -38.02 -4.00 6.84
C SER A 157 -37.18 -3.15 5.88
N LEU A 158 -36.58 -2.07 6.38
CA LEU A 158 -35.69 -1.19 5.61
C LEU A 158 -34.41 -1.92 5.20
N GLY A 159 -33.81 -2.67 6.12
CA GLY A 159 -32.65 -3.52 5.81
C GLY A 159 -32.96 -4.58 4.74
N ASN A 160 -34.12 -5.22 4.83
CA ASN A 160 -34.58 -6.18 3.81
C ASN A 160 -34.80 -5.50 2.46
N PHE A 161 -35.44 -4.32 2.44
CA PHE A 161 -35.64 -3.56 1.21
C PHE A 161 -34.31 -3.19 0.53
N ILE A 162 -33.34 -2.70 1.30
CA ILE A 162 -31.99 -2.40 0.80
C ILE A 162 -31.32 -3.65 0.24
N SER A 163 -31.36 -4.76 0.96
CA SER A 163 -30.77 -6.03 0.52
C SER A 163 -31.37 -6.48 -0.83
N GLU A 164 -32.70 -6.47 -0.94
CA GLU A 164 -33.38 -6.89 -2.17
C GLU A 164 -33.12 -5.94 -3.34
N GLN A 165 -33.05 -4.63 -3.09
CA GLN A 165 -32.70 -3.64 -4.12
C GLN A 165 -31.26 -3.81 -4.62
N LEU A 166 -30.31 -4.04 -3.73
CA LEU A 166 -28.91 -4.24 -4.10
C LEU A 166 -28.69 -5.58 -4.82
N ASN A 167 -29.43 -6.64 -4.45
CA ASN A 167 -29.44 -7.90 -5.18
C ASN A 167 -30.03 -7.74 -6.60
N LEU A 168 -31.13 -6.99 -6.76
CA LEU A 168 -31.67 -6.68 -8.09
C LEU A 168 -30.68 -5.86 -8.93
N THR A 169 -30.03 -4.88 -8.30
CA THR A 169 -29.00 -4.06 -8.94
C THR A 169 -27.86 -4.93 -9.45
N LYS A 170 -27.37 -5.87 -8.63
CA LYS A 170 -26.32 -6.82 -9.01
C LYS A 170 -26.73 -7.67 -10.21
N ASP A 171 -27.91 -8.29 -10.17
CA ASP A 171 -28.42 -9.13 -11.25
C ASP A 171 -28.63 -8.32 -12.55
N SER A 172 -29.03 -7.04 -12.43
CA SER A 172 -29.20 -6.14 -13.58
C SER A 172 -27.87 -5.74 -14.21
N VAL A 173 -26.86 -5.47 -13.39
CA VAL A 173 -25.52 -5.09 -13.88
C VAL A 173 -24.76 -6.30 -14.45
N SER A 174 -24.92 -7.50 -13.87
CA SER A 174 -24.28 -8.72 -14.41
C SER A 174 -24.72 -9.01 -15.84
N GLU A 175 -25.99 -8.74 -16.14
CA GLU A 175 -26.60 -8.99 -17.46
C GLU A 175 -26.70 -7.73 -18.31
N ILE A 176 -26.00 -6.65 -17.96
CA ILE A 176 -26.16 -5.34 -18.61
C ILE A 176 -25.85 -5.36 -20.12
N LYS A 177 -25.00 -6.29 -20.55
CA LYS A 177 -24.70 -6.52 -21.96
C LYS A 177 -25.86 -7.10 -22.74
N LYS A 178 -26.88 -7.69 -22.11
CA LYS A 178 -28.10 -8.18 -22.78
C LYS A 178 -29.23 -7.13 -22.76
N ILE A 179 -29.13 -6.14 -21.87
CA ILE A 179 -30.11 -5.04 -21.71
C ILE A 179 -29.73 -3.87 -22.64
N HIS A 180 -29.61 -4.11 -23.96
CA HIS A 180 -28.99 -3.17 -24.91
C HIS A 180 -29.68 -1.79 -25.03
N THR A 181 -30.99 -1.70 -24.81
CA THR A 181 -31.78 -0.51 -25.17
C THR A 181 -31.75 0.63 -24.14
N LEU A 182 -31.39 0.37 -22.87
CA LEU A 182 -31.50 1.34 -21.77
C LEU A 182 -30.26 1.37 -20.84
N VAL A 183 -29.10 0.93 -21.34
CA VAL A 183 -27.86 0.84 -20.54
C VAL A 183 -27.49 2.17 -19.86
N PRO A 184 -27.45 3.33 -20.55
CA PRO A 184 -27.05 4.59 -19.93
C PRO A 184 -27.99 5.04 -18.81
N GLU A 185 -29.30 4.92 -19.03
CA GLU A 185 -30.36 5.26 -18.09
C GLU A 185 -30.30 4.34 -16.86
N LEU A 186 -30.12 3.04 -17.09
CA LEU A 186 -30.01 2.04 -16.03
C LEU A 186 -28.80 2.31 -15.15
N LEU A 187 -27.63 2.56 -15.73
CA LEU A 187 -26.43 2.89 -14.97
C LEU A 187 -26.59 4.17 -14.15
N LYS A 188 -27.24 5.20 -14.72
CA LYS A 188 -27.53 6.43 -14.00
C LYS A 188 -28.48 6.19 -12.83
N ALA A 189 -29.57 5.45 -13.04
CA ALA A 189 -30.54 5.12 -11.99
C ALA A 189 -29.90 4.29 -10.86
N VAL A 190 -29.06 3.31 -11.21
CA VAL A 190 -28.27 2.53 -10.25
C VAL A 190 -27.36 3.44 -9.43
N GLN A 191 -26.59 4.34 -10.07
CA GLN A 191 -25.69 5.25 -9.34
C GLN A 191 -26.42 6.14 -8.35
N VAL A 192 -27.58 6.67 -8.74
CA VAL A 192 -28.43 7.50 -7.89
C VAL A 192 -28.95 6.69 -6.69
N ALA A 193 -29.39 5.45 -6.92
CA ALA A 193 -29.83 4.55 -5.84
C ALA A 193 -28.68 4.19 -4.88
N LEU A 194 -27.47 3.90 -5.39
CA LEU A 194 -26.29 3.59 -4.56
C LEU A 194 -25.84 4.80 -3.72
N ASP A 195 -25.87 6.01 -4.29
CA ASP A 195 -25.58 7.23 -3.54
C ASP A 195 -26.63 7.48 -2.44
N ALA A 196 -27.92 7.30 -2.76
CA ALA A 196 -29.01 7.48 -1.81
C ALA A 196 -28.94 6.49 -0.63
N VAL A 197 -28.67 5.20 -0.87
CA VAL A 197 -28.52 4.20 0.22
C VAL A 197 -27.26 4.46 1.06
N THR A 198 -26.17 4.92 0.45
CA THR A 198 -24.94 5.30 1.18
C THR A 198 -25.21 6.49 2.11
N ARG A 199 -25.95 7.50 1.65
CA ARG A 199 -26.36 8.64 2.48
C ARG A 199 -27.31 8.23 3.61
N LEU A 200 -28.27 7.36 3.31
CA LEU A 200 -29.18 6.81 4.31
C LEU A 200 -28.42 6.10 5.43
N CYS A 201 -27.49 5.21 5.09
CA CYS A 201 -26.65 4.52 6.06
C CYS A 201 -25.86 5.50 6.94
N ARG A 202 -25.35 6.60 6.37
CA ARG A 202 -24.68 7.66 7.15
C ARG A 202 -25.63 8.32 8.15
N VAL A 203 -26.81 8.75 7.73
CA VAL A 203 -27.79 9.41 8.62
C VAL A 203 -28.16 8.52 9.81
N TYR A 204 -28.41 7.23 9.57
CA TYR A 204 -28.74 6.30 10.66
C TYR A 204 -27.52 5.96 11.52
N SER A 205 -26.30 5.97 10.96
CA SER A 205 -25.06 5.81 11.71
C SER A 205 -24.82 6.95 12.70
N ASP A 206 -25.20 8.19 12.36
CA ASP A 206 -25.04 9.35 13.24
C ASP A 206 -25.88 9.23 14.53
N GLY A 207 -26.95 8.44 14.50
CA GLY A 207 -27.76 8.11 15.67
C GLY A 207 -27.19 7.01 16.57
N ILE A 208 -26.07 6.37 16.21
CA ILE A 208 -25.42 5.31 16.99
C ILE A 208 -24.32 5.89 17.87
N ASN A 209 -24.35 5.57 19.17
CA ASN A 209 -23.22 5.77 20.05
C ASN A 209 -22.21 4.62 19.90
N TRP A 210 -21.20 4.84 19.06
CA TRP A 210 -20.19 3.83 18.71
C TRP A 210 -19.27 3.43 19.88
N ASP A 211 -19.03 4.34 20.83
CA ASP A 211 -18.19 4.05 22.01
C ASP A 211 -18.87 3.03 22.93
N ILE A 212 -20.18 3.18 23.17
CA ILE A 212 -20.98 2.24 23.96
C ILE A 212 -21.05 0.87 23.26
N TYR A 213 -21.22 0.87 21.93
CA TYR A 213 -21.26 -0.37 21.16
C TYR A 213 -19.94 -1.16 21.21
N LEU A 214 -18.80 -0.46 21.15
CA LEU A 214 -17.48 -1.07 21.26
C LEU A 214 -17.21 -1.64 22.66
N LEU A 215 -17.68 -0.98 23.72
CA LEU A 215 -17.56 -1.47 25.09
C LEU A 215 -18.36 -2.76 25.31
N LYS A 216 -19.57 -2.86 24.73
CA LYS A 216 -20.40 -4.07 24.82
C LYS A 216 -19.75 -5.28 24.15
N THR A 217 -19.08 -5.09 23.02
CA THR A 217 -18.44 -6.18 22.26
C THR A 217 -17.15 -6.70 22.90
N LYS A 218 -16.59 -5.97 23.89
CA LYS A 218 -15.37 -6.33 24.63
C LYS A 218 -15.60 -6.99 26.00
N GLU A 219 -16.83 -7.42 26.31
CA GLU A 219 -17.20 -8.10 27.57
C GLU A 219 -16.88 -7.27 28.84
N VAL A 220 -17.61 -6.18 29.08
CA VAL A 220 -17.74 -5.61 30.43
C VAL A 220 -19.22 -5.66 30.84
N GLU A 221 -19.55 -6.65 31.66
CA GLU A 221 -20.85 -6.79 32.31
C GLU A 221 -21.07 -5.61 33.27
N SER A 222 -21.78 -4.57 32.82
CA SER A 222 -22.48 -3.68 33.74
C SER A 222 -23.91 -3.44 33.24
N ILE A 223 -24.83 -3.69 34.16
CA ILE A 223 -26.24 -4.02 33.92
C ILE A 223 -27.03 -2.71 34.00
N THR A 224 -27.14 -1.98 32.90
CA THR A 224 -28.19 -0.96 32.64
C THR A 224 -28.33 -0.60 31.15
N ASP A 225 -27.29 -0.77 30.32
CA ASP A 225 -27.19 -0.17 28.97
C ASP A 225 -27.54 -1.13 27.80
N ILE A 226 -28.27 -2.21 28.08
CA ILE A 226 -28.59 -3.27 27.09
C ILE A 226 -29.51 -2.76 25.96
N LYS A 227 -30.45 -1.86 26.27
CA LYS A 227 -31.49 -1.41 25.33
C LYS A 227 -30.96 -0.50 24.21
N GLU A 228 -30.02 0.39 24.50
CA GLU A 228 -29.46 1.30 23.47
C GLU A 228 -28.63 0.53 22.44
N ALA A 229 -27.87 -0.47 22.88
CA ALA A 229 -27.11 -1.33 21.98
C ALA A 229 -27.98 -2.33 21.19
N GLU A 230 -29.12 -2.77 21.71
CA GLU A 230 -30.09 -3.58 20.96
C GLU A 230 -30.77 -2.79 19.84
N ASN A 231 -30.93 -1.48 20.00
CA ASN A 231 -31.50 -0.58 19.00
C ASN A 231 -30.51 -0.25 17.87
N ALA A 232 -29.20 -0.33 18.12
CA ALA A 232 -28.15 -0.09 17.12
C ALA A 232 -27.94 -1.30 16.17
N GLU A 233 -28.19 -2.53 16.63
CA GLU A 233 -27.89 -3.76 15.88
C GLU A 233 -28.58 -3.85 14.49
N PRO A 234 -29.87 -3.49 14.30
CA PRO A 234 -30.49 -3.48 12.98
C PRO A 234 -29.81 -2.52 12.00
N VAL A 235 -29.41 -1.33 12.47
CA VAL A 235 -28.72 -0.33 11.65
C VAL A 235 -27.32 -0.80 11.28
N ILE A 236 -26.59 -1.42 12.20
CA ILE A 236 -25.25 -1.97 11.92
C ILE A 236 -25.35 -3.11 10.88
N ASN A 237 -26.36 -3.97 10.98
CA ASN A 237 -26.59 -5.03 9.99
C ASN A 237 -26.97 -4.47 8.61
N MET A 238 -27.74 -3.38 8.56
CA MET A 238 -28.03 -2.66 7.33
C MET A 238 -26.75 -2.07 6.68
N ILE A 239 -25.91 -1.40 7.48
CA ILE A 239 -24.63 -0.85 7.01
C ILE A 239 -23.72 -1.97 6.50
N LYS A 240 -23.59 -3.07 7.26
CA LYS A 240 -22.85 -4.27 6.85
C LYS A 240 -23.33 -4.81 5.51
N CYS A 241 -24.63 -5.06 5.38
CA CYS A 241 -25.22 -5.59 4.15
C CYS A 241 -24.93 -4.68 2.95
N THR A 242 -25.03 -3.36 3.16
CA THR A 242 -24.73 -2.36 2.12
C THR A 242 -23.25 -2.42 1.72
N ILE A 243 -22.32 -2.51 2.67
CA ILE A 243 -20.88 -2.64 2.37
C ILE A 243 -20.60 -3.91 1.57
N GLU A 244 -21.10 -5.05 2.00
CA GLU A 244 -20.88 -6.34 1.32
C GLU A 244 -21.38 -6.30 -0.12
N LYS A 245 -22.59 -5.76 -0.34
CA LYS A 245 -23.18 -5.66 -1.69
C LYS A 245 -22.47 -4.64 -2.58
N LEU A 246 -22.02 -3.51 -2.03
CA LEU A 246 -21.22 -2.55 -2.78
C LEU A 246 -19.85 -3.15 -3.16
N CYS A 247 -19.23 -3.96 -2.29
CA CYS A 247 -18.02 -4.71 -2.63
C CYS A 247 -18.27 -5.68 -3.79
N GLU A 248 -19.33 -6.49 -3.73
CA GLU A 248 -19.71 -7.40 -4.83
C GLU A 248 -19.92 -6.65 -6.15
N LEU A 249 -20.64 -5.51 -6.12
CA LEU A 249 -20.85 -4.66 -7.29
C LEU A 249 -19.55 -4.04 -7.81
N GLY A 250 -18.65 -3.65 -6.92
CA GLY A 250 -17.33 -3.11 -7.28
C GLY A 250 -16.46 -4.13 -8.00
N VAL A 251 -16.45 -5.39 -7.55
CA VAL A 251 -15.75 -6.49 -8.24
C VAL A 251 -16.38 -6.74 -9.62
N LEU A 252 -17.70 -6.84 -9.68
CA LEU A 252 -18.41 -7.09 -10.93
C LEU A 252 -18.21 -5.97 -11.97
N ALA A 253 -18.13 -4.72 -11.51
CA ALA A 253 -17.82 -3.58 -12.36
C ALA A 253 -16.37 -3.64 -12.89
N ALA A 254 -15.43 -4.14 -12.09
CA ALA A 254 -14.03 -4.32 -12.51
C ALA A 254 -13.89 -5.40 -13.59
N ASP A 255 -14.59 -6.53 -13.43
CA ASP A 255 -14.54 -7.67 -14.38
C ASP A 255 -15.09 -7.33 -15.77
N ASN A 256 -16.02 -6.37 -15.84
CA ASN A 256 -16.59 -5.89 -17.11
C ASN A 256 -15.71 -4.85 -17.84
N GLY A 257 -14.56 -4.48 -17.26
CA GLY A 257 -13.60 -3.55 -17.87
C GLY A 257 -14.07 -2.10 -17.90
N GLY A 258 -13.62 -1.35 -18.90
CA GLY A 258 -13.80 0.11 -18.99
C GLY A 258 -15.24 0.60 -19.16
N SER A 259 -16.22 -0.27 -19.41
CA SER A 259 -17.62 0.12 -19.63
C SER A 259 -18.37 0.51 -18.35
N LEU A 260 -17.91 0.05 -17.18
CA LEU A 260 -18.58 0.24 -15.88
C LEU A 260 -17.75 1.08 -14.88
N VAL A 261 -16.83 1.92 -15.37
CA VAL A 261 -15.92 2.72 -14.52
C VAL A 261 -16.67 3.63 -13.54
N SER A 262 -17.79 4.22 -13.95
CA SER A 262 -18.60 5.09 -13.10
C SER A 262 -19.24 4.33 -11.95
N LEU A 263 -19.73 3.10 -12.21
CA LEU A 263 -20.26 2.20 -11.19
C LEU A 263 -19.15 1.71 -10.25
N LEU A 264 -18.01 1.30 -10.80
CA LEU A 264 -16.82 0.90 -10.05
C LEU A 264 -16.44 1.98 -9.03
N ASN A 265 -16.35 3.24 -9.47
CA ASN A 265 -16.00 4.37 -8.62
C ASN A 265 -17.05 4.59 -7.52
N MET A 266 -18.34 4.58 -7.86
CA MET A 266 -19.41 4.78 -6.89
C MET A 266 -19.47 3.67 -5.84
N SER A 267 -19.32 2.41 -6.24
CA SER A 267 -19.32 1.25 -5.35
C SER A 267 -18.20 1.34 -4.31
N TRP A 268 -16.95 1.50 -4.76
CA TRP A 268 -15.80 1.56 -3.85
C TRP A 268 -15.77 2.85 -3.01
N LYS A 269 -16.22 3.98 -3.56
CA LYS A 269 -16.41 5.22 -2.78
C LYS A 269 -17.44 5.01 -1.67
N GLY A 270 -18.55 4.32 -1.96
CA GLY A 270 -19.56 3.94 -0.97
C GLY A 270 -18.97 3.04 0.12
N VAL A 271 -18.25 1.98 -0.24
CA VAL A 271 -17.57 1.08 0.71
C VAL A 271 -16.65 1.85 1.65
N VAL A 272 -15.73 2.67 1.13
CA VAL A 272 -14.79 3.44 1.96
C VAL A 272 -15.54 4.42 2.86
N THR A 273 -16.56 5.10 2.31
CA THR A 273 -17.38 6.05 3.08
C THR A 273 -18.09 5.36 4.26
N LEU A 274 -18.64 4.17 4.04
CA LEU A 274 -19.36 3.43 5.07
C LEU A 274 -18.41 2.79 6.09
N LEU A 275 -17.24 2.33 5.66
CA LEU A 275 -16.19 1.83 6.56
C LEU A 275 -15.59 2.95 7.42
N GLN A 276 -15.63 4.20 6.97
CA GLN A 276 -15.25 5.36 7.77
C GLN A 276 -16.23 5.65 8.92
N LEU A 277 -17.41 5.03 8.93
CA LEU A 277 -18.37 5.16 10.01
C LEU A 277 -17.90 4.37 11.25
N GLY A 278 -18.19 4.90 12.43
CA GLY A 278 -18.04 4.18 13.69
C GLY A 278 -16.63 3.94 14.20
N ASN A 279 -15.63 4.69 13.73
CA ASN A 279 -14.27 4.74 14.29
C ASN A 279 -13.62 3.37 14.56
N GLY A 280 -13.82 2.40 13.65
CA GLY A 280 -13.24 1.06 13.76
C GLY A 280 -14.15 -0.01 14.38
N ALA A 281 -15.26 0.38 15.03
CA ALA A 281 -16.17 -0.56 15.68
C ALA A 281 -16.89 -1.51 14.69
N LEU A 282 -16.98 -1.13 13.41
CA LEU A 282 -17.55 -1.97 12.34
C LEU A 282 -16.74 -3.25 12.09
N ALA A 283 -15.46 -3.31 12.49
CA ALA A 283 -14.62 -4.48 12.28
C ALA A 283 -15.14 -5.76 12.96
N VAL A 284 -15.96 -5.63 14.00
CA VAL A 284 -16.58 -6.77 14.69
C VAL A 284 -17.60 -7.50 13.80
N LYS A 285 -18.21 -6.79 12.84
CA LYS A 285 -19.33 -7.31 12.04
C LYS A 285 -19.00 -7.46 10.56
N VAL A 286 -18.12 -6.59 10.05
CA VAL A 286 -17.72 -6.53 8.64
C VAL A 286 -16.36 -7.21 8.47
N ASN A 287 -16.22 -8.05 7.44
CA ASN A 287 -14.94 -8.67 7.09
C ASN A 287 -13.98 -7.67 6.42
N ILE A 288 -13.38 -6.78 7.22
CA ILE A 288 -12.45 -5.74 6.75
C ILE A 288 -11.26 -6.36 5.99
N ALA A 289 -10.72 -7.47 6.53
CA ALA A 289 -9.63 -8.19 5.91
C ALA A 289 -9.99 -8.66 4.48
N GLY A 290 -11.18 -9.23 4.30
CA GLY A 290 -11.68 -9.62 2.99
C GLY A 290 -11.81 -8.44 2.01
N VAL A 291 -12.22 -7.26 2.49
CA VAL A 291 -12.32 -6.04 1.65
C VAL A 291 -10.93 -5.56 1.21
N ILE A 292 -9.96 -5.51 2.12
CA ILE A 292 -8.57 -5.13 1.81
C ILE A 292 -7.98 -6.11 0.79
N MET A 293 -8.14 -7.41 1.02
CA MET A 293 -7.66 -8.46 0.10
C MET A 293 -8.32 -8.38 -1.27
N THR A 294 -9.61 -8.03 -1.34
CA THR A 294 -10.30 -7.82 -2.62
C THR A 294 -9.65 -6.69 -3.43
N LEU A 295 -9.36 -5.55 -2.80
CA LEU A 295 -8.70 -4.41 -3.46
C LEU A 295 -7.28 -4.75 -3.92
N ILE A 296 -6.50 -5.43 -3.07
CA ILE A 296 -5.15 -5.90 -3.42
C ILE A 296 -5.21 -6.89 -4.59
N SER A 297 -6.16 -7.81 -4.57
CA SER A 297 -6.35 -8.79 -5.66
C SER A 297 -6.71 -8.12 -6.98
N LEU A 298 -7.60 -7.12 -6.98
CA LEU A 298 -7.96 -6.37 -8.18
C LEU A 298 -6.75 -5.60 -8.75
N ALA A 299 -5.93 -5.01 -7.88
CA ALA A 299 -4.69 -4.35 -8.28
C ALA A 299 -3.68 -5.34 -8.90
N ASN A 300 -3.45 -6.46 -8.22
CA ASN A 300 -2.52 -7.49 -8.67
C ASN A 300 -2.96 -8.16 -9.99
N GLU A 301 -4.25 -8.46 -10.15
CA GLU A 301 -4.78 -9.03 -11.39
C GLU A 301 -4.66 -8.06 -12.57
N SER A 302 -4.96 -6.79 -12.35
CA SER A 302 -4.81 -5.75 -13.38
C SER A 302 -3.36 -5.64 -13.87
N LEU A 303 -2.39 -5.70 -12.95
CA LEU A 303 -0.97 -5.69 -13.29
C LEU A 303 -0.51 -7.01 -13.93
N ARG A 304 -1.06 -8.16 -13.50
CA ARG A 304 -0.81 -9.47 -14.12
C ARG A 304 -1.26 -9.50 -15.58
N CYS A 305 -2.45 -8.99 -15.87
CA CYS A 305 -2.96 -8.84 -17.24
C CYS A 305 -2.08 -7.93 -18.09
N ALA A 306 -1.63 -6.79 -17.53
CA ALA A 306 -0.70 -5.89 -18.21
C ALA A 306 0.64 -6.57 -18.51
N ALA A 307 1.21 -7.28 -17.53
CA ALA A 307 2.44 -8.04 -17.68
C ALA A 307 2.32 -9.09 -18.80
N GLY A 308 1.22 -9.86 -18.83
CA GLY A 308 0.97 -10.83 -19.90
C GLY A 308 0.85 -10.19 -21.29
N THR A 309 0.14 -9.07 -21.38
CA THR A 309 -0.07 -8.33 -22.63
C THR A 309 1.25 -7.78 -23.19
N TRP A 310 2.03 -7.11 -22.34
CA TRP A 310 3.29 -6.48 -22.76
C TRP A 310 4.41 -7.48 -22.99
N SER A 311 4.42 -8.62 -22.29
CA SER A 311 5.33 -9.72 -22.61
C SER A 311 5.07 -10.31 -24.00
N ALA A 312 3.81 -10.35 -24.45
CA ALA A 312 3.48 -10.83 -25.80
C ALA A 312 3.82 -9.81 -26.91
N SER A 313 3.78 -8.51 -26.60
CA SER A 313 3.93 -7.40 -27.56
C SER A 313 5.30 -6.72 -27.55
N LEU A 314 6.35 -7.37 -27.02
CA LEU A 314 7.67 -6.77 -26.71
C LEU A 314 8.39 -6.02 -27.84
N LYS A 315 7.90 -6.11 -29.09
CA LYS A 315 8.43 -5.36 -30.24
C LYS A 315 7.93 -3.91 -30.33
N GLU A 316 6.80 -3.61 -29.71
CA GLU A 316 6.17 -2.29 -29.75
C GLU A 316 6.49 -1.49 -28.50
N MET A 317 6.79 -0.19 -28.65
CA MET A 317 6.98 0.70 -27.51
C MET A 317 5.64 0.95 -26.83
N VAL A 318 5.58 0.72 -25.51
CA VAL A 318 4.41 1.10 -24.72
C VAL A 318 4.38 2.62 -24.58
N SER A 319 3.27 3.24 -24.97
CA SER A 319 3.14 4.70 -24.84
C SER A 319 2.84 5.11 -23.39
N VAL A 320 3.23 6.34 -23.01
CA VAL A 320 2.91 6.92 -21.69
C VAL A 320 1.39 6.94 -21.45
N SER A 321 0.59 7.26 -22.48
CA SER A 321 -0.86 7.29 -22.38
C SER A 321 -1.46 5.90 -22.14
N GLU A 322 -0.92 4.87 -22.79
CA GLU A 322 -1.33 3.48 -22.57
C GLU A 322 -0.98 3.00 -21.15
N ALA A 323 0.26 3.27 -20.70
CA ALA A 323 0.68 2.94 -19.34
C ALA A 323 -0.21 3.64 -18.29
N LYS A 324 -0.50 4.94 -18.47
CA LYS A 324 -1.42 5.70 -17.60
C LYS A 324 -2.83 5.09 -17.59
N ARG A 325 -3.34 4.68 -18.75
CA ARG A 325 -4.67 4.03 -18.85
C ARG A 325 -4.76 2.75 -18.02
N ILE A 326 -3.68 1.96 -17.97
CA ILE A 326 -3.62 0.71 -17.20
C ILE A 326 -3.41 0.97 -15.70
N TYR A 327 -2.53 1.90 -15.34
CA TYR A 327 -2.17 2.12 -13.94
C TYR A 327 -3.15 3.00 -13.15
N LEU A 328 -3.94 3.86 -13.79
CA LEU A 328 -4.91 4.69 -13.07
C LEU A 328 -5.97 3.88 -12.29
N PRO A 329 -6.59 2.81 -12.86
CA PRO A 329 -7.43 1.89 -12.10
C PRO A 329 -6.69 1.20 -10.95
N VAL A 330 -5.44 0.78 -11.16
CA VAL A 330 -4.62 0.15 -10.12
C VAL A 330 -4.40 1.13 -8.97
N LYS A 331 -4.00 2.38 -9.25
CA LYS A 331 -3.85 3.44 -8.25
C LYS A 331 -5.14 3.65 -7.46
N PHE A 332 -6.29 3.61 -8.14
CA PHE A 332 -7.59 3.74 -7.49
C PHE A 332 -7.82 2.63 -6.45
N TYR A 333 -7.55 1.36 -6.79
CA TYR A 333 -7.65 0.27 -5.83
C TYR A 333 -6.69 0.42 -4.65
N LEU A 334 -5.42 0.75 -4.92
CA LEU A 334 -4.40 0.91 -3.89
C LEU A 334 -4.72 2.08 -2.95
N ILE A 335 -5.19 3.23 -3.46
CA ILE A 335 -5.59 4.38 -2.61
C ILE A 335 -6.71 3.98 -1.65
N ASN A 336 -7.72 3.26 -2.14
CA ASN A 336 -8.82 2.81 -1.29
C ASN A 336 -8.34 1.79 -0.25
N ALA A 337 -7.41 0.90 -0.62
CA ALA A 337 -6.79 -0.03 0.34
C ALA A 337 -5.98 0.71 1.41
N VAL A 338 -5.15 1.70 1.04
CA VAL A 338 -4.41 2.56 1.98
C VAL A 338 -5.34 3.22 2.98
N ARG A 339 -6.47 3.78 2.52
CA ARG A 339 -7.46 4.44 3.38
C ARG A 339 -8.05 3.49 4.41
N ILE A 340 -8.40 2.27 4.00
CA ILE A 340 -8.97 1.25 4.90
C ILE A 340 -7.90 0.74 5.87
N ILE A 341 -6.69 0.42 5.40
CA ILE A 341 -5.57 -0.05 6.24
C ILE A 341 -5.22 0.99 7.32
N SER A 342 -5.16 2.27 6.94
CA SER A 342 -4.83 3.35 7.88
C SER A 342 -5.87 3.51 9.00
N GLN A 343 -7.12 3.10 8.75
CA GLN A 343 -8.21 3.17 9.72
C GLN A 343 -8.34 1.88 10.54
N TYR A 344 -8.08 0.72 9.94
CA TYR A 344 -8.28 -0.62 10.50
C TYR A 344 -6.95 -1.35 10.63
N GLN A 345 -6.03 -0.76 11.40
CA GLN A 345 -4.64 -1.20 11.48
C GLN A 345 -4.49 -2.58 12.14
N CYS A 346 -5.33 -2.90 13.13
CA CYS A 346 -5.36 -4.21 13.79
C CYS A 346 -5.77 -5.33 12.83
N GLU A 347 -6.81 -5.10 12.02
CA GLU A 347 -7.30 -6.04 11.02
C GLU A 347 -6.29 -6.18 9.88
N ALA A 348 -5.73 -5.06 9.43
CA ALA A 348 -4.70 -5.04 8.39
C ALA A 348 -3.41 -5.75 8.81
N LEU A 349 -3.06 -5.73 10.10
CA LEU A 349 -1.90 -6.46 10.62
C LEU A 349 -2.01 -7.97 10.36
N SER A 350 -3.23 -8.54 10.41
CA SER A 350 -3.42 -9.97 10.08
C SER A 350 -3.10 -10.30 8.61
N LEU A 351 -3.06 -9.29 7.75
CA LEU A 351 -2.79 -9.37 6.31
C LEU A 351 -1.42 -8.82 5.91
N TYR A 352 -0.52 -8.58 6.87
CA TYR A 352 0.73 -7.89 6.60
C TYR A 352 1.52 -8.55 5.45
N LYS A 353 1.53 -9.89 5.37
CA LYS A 353 2.21 -10.66 4.32
C LYS A 353 1.71 -10.32 2.93
N ASP A 354 0.39 -10.27 2.74
CA ASP A 354 -0.22 -9.99 1.45
C ASP A 354 -0.04 -8.52 1.05
N ILE A 355 -0.12 -7.61 2.03
CA ILE A 355 0.18 -6.19 1.85
C ILE A 355 1.62 -6.02 1.37
N THR A 356 2.59 -6.56 2.10
CA THR A 356 4.01 -6.48 1.74
C THR A 356 4.32 -7.14 0.41
N HIS A 357 3.68 -8.29 0.13
CA HIS A 357 3.85 -9.00 -1.12
C HIS A 357 3.38 -8.16 -2.32
N CYS A 358 2.23 -7.49 -2.21
CA CYS A 358 1.75 -6.57 -3.25
C CYS A 358 2.76 -5.43 -3.52
N VAL A 359 3.32 -4.82 -2.46
CA VAL A 359 4.34 -3.77 -2.61
C VAL A 359 5.57 -4.29 -3.34
N ILE A 360 6.08 -5.45 -2.94
CA ILE A 360 7.27 -6.08 -3.53
C ILE A 360 7.03 -6.47 -4.99
N MET A 361 5.85 -6.99 -5.32
CA MET A 361 5.47 -7.30 -6.70
C MET A 361 5.49 -6.05 -7.58
N ILE A 362 4.92 -4.93 -7.10
CA ILE A 362 4.91 -3.66 -7.83
C ILE A 362 6.34 -3.14 -8.06
N LEU A 363 7.20 -3.17 -7.04
CA LEU A 363 8.59 -2.74 -7.14
C LEU A 363 9.41 -3.63 -8.08
N THR A 364 9.22 -4.95 -7.97
CA THR A 364 9.88 -5.94 -8.85
C THR A 364 9.43 -5.75 -10.30
N PHE A 365 8.13 -5.53 -10.51
CA PHE A 365 7.57 -5.30 -11.84
C PHE A 365 8.14 -4.03 -12.47
N ARG A 366 8.23 -2.93 -11.72
CA ARG A 366 8.90 -1.71 -12.17
C ARG A 366 10.34 -1.99 -12.65
N ILE A 367 11.15 -2.62 -11.80
CA ILE A 367 12.56 -2.89 -12.13
C ILE A 367 12.65 -3.77 -13.37
N SER A 368 11.78 -4.76 -13.49
CA SER A 368 11.74 -5.66 -14.65
C SER A 368 11.37 -4.93 -15.94
N LEU A 369 10.40 -3.99 -15.89
CA LEU A 369 10.06 -3.14 -17.02
C LEU A 369 11.24 -2.24 -17.43
N SER A 370 12.01 -1.72 -16.47
CA SER A 370 13.16 -0.84 -16.75
C SER A 370 14.31 -1.54 -17.48
N LYS A 371 14.41 -2.88 -17.36
CA LYS A 371 15.43 -3.69 -18.06
C LYS A 371 15.15 -3.81 -19.57
N VAL A 372 13.94 -3.51 -20.02
CA VAL A 372 13.49 -3.75 -21.40
C VAL A 372 13.15 -2.42 -22.07
N GLU A 373 13.95 -2.02 -23.07
CA GLU A 373 13.88 -0.67 -23.67
C GLU A 373 12.45 -0.27 -24.14
N PRO A 374 11.66 -1.13 -24.83
CA PRO A 374 10.29 -0.79 -25.22
C PRO A 374 9.31 -0.53 -24.06
N LEU A 375 9.66 -0.95 -22.83
CA LEU A 375 8.81 -0.87 -21.63
C LEU A 375 9.29 0.21 -20.64
N LYS A 376 10.34 0.94 -20.98
CA LYS A 376 10.97 1.93 -20.11
C LYS A 376 10.00 3.05 -19.68
N SER A 377 9.22 3.56 -20.62
CA SER A 377 8.12 4.52 -20.38
C SER A 377 7.09 3.98 -19.38
N ALA A 378 6.72 2.70 -19.47
CA ALA A 378 5.81 2.07 -18.54
C ALA A 378 6.42 1.95 -17.13
N SER A 379 7.74 1.71 -17.03
CA SER A 379 8.45 1.76 -15.76
C SER A 379 8.42 3.16 -15.13
N GLU A 380 8.67 4.22 -15.92
CA GLU A 380 8.64 5.61 -15.45
C GLU A 380 7.25 6.01 -14.92
N VAL A 381 6.20 5.69 -15.68
CA VAL A 381 4.82 5.98 -15.25
C VAL A 381 4.43 5.18 -14.00
N LEU A 382 4.88 3.92 -13.87
CA LEU A 382 4.64 3.13 -12.66
C LEU A 382 5.29 3.78 -11.44
N ALA A 383 6.54 4.24 -11.58
CA ALA A 383 7.27 4.93 -10.52
C ALA A 383 6.58 6.24 -10.09
N GLU A 384 5.99 6.99 -11.04
CA GLU A 384 5.24 8.21 -10.76
C GLU A 384 3.89 7.93 -10.06
N ILE A 385 3.16 6.91 -10.54
CA ILE A 385 1.74 6.73 -10.20
C ILE A 385 1.52 5.73 -9.07
N LEU A 386 2.16 4.56 -9.13
CA LEU A 386 1.85 3.41 -8.29
C LEU A 386 2.81 3.26 -7.11
N GLU A 387 4.10 3.47 -7.31
CA GLU A 387 5.12 3.26 -6.29
C GLU A 387 4.89 4.04 -4.99
N PRO A 388 4.59 5.36 -5.01
CA PRO A 388 4.30 6.09 -3.77
C PRO A 388 3.07 5.51 -3.05
N THR A 389 2.04 5.16 -3.82
CA THR A 389 0.77 4.63 -3.26
C THR A 389 0.96 3.24 -2.67
N SER A 390 1.76 2.36 -3.30
CA SER A 390 2.03 1.03 -2.78
C SER A 390 2.85 1.10 -1.50
N LEU A 391 3.87 1.97 -1.43
CA LEU A 391 4.66 2.18 -0.21
C LEU A 391 3.79 2.67 0.96
N HIS A 392 2.78 3.50 0.71
CA HIS A 392 1.83 3.91 1.74
C HIS A 392 1.03 2.76 2.36
N LEU A 393 0.86 1.62 1.67
CA LEU A 393 0.21 0.43 2.26
C LEU A 393 1.02 -0.11 3.45
N LEU A 394 2.34 -0.25 3.26
CA LEU A 394 3.24 -0.73 4.31
C LEU A 394 3.46 0.33 5.39
N ASN A 395 3.64 1.58 4.99
CA ASN A 395 3.83 2.68 5.95
C ASN A 395 2.62 2.82 6.87
N GLY A 396 1.39 2.59 6.38
CA GLY A 396 0.19 2.60 7.23
C GLY A 396 0.21 1.61 8.40
N LEU A 397 1.02 0.54 8.31
CA LEU A 397 1.28 -0.41 9.40
C LEU A 397 2.50 0.00 10.23
N LEU A 398 3.61 0.40 9.60
CA LEU A 398 4.86 0.72 10.30
C LEU A 398 4.79 2.02 11.10
N THR A 399 4.07 3.04 10.62
CA THR A 399 3.92 4.34 11.31
C THR A 399 2.70 4.40 12.22
N SER A 400 2.02 3.27 12.43
CA SER A 400 0.86 3.19 13.32
C SER A 400 1.28 3.21 14.79
N GLY A 401 0.66 4.08 15.58
CA GLY A 401 0.72 4.01 17.05
C GLY A 401 -0.16 2.91 17.67
N GLN A 402 -1.03 2.25 16.89
CA GLN A 402 -1.85 1.12 17.36
C GLN A 402 -1.14 -0.23 17.22
N VAL A 403 -0.21 -0.34 16.27
CA VAL A 403 0.61 -1.55 16.07
C VAL A 403 1.75 -1.53 17.07
N LYS A 404 1.90 -2.60 17.85
CA LYS A 404 2.96 -2.70 18.85
C LYS A 404 4.33 -2.83 18.19
N GLU A 405 5.35 -2.34 18.86
CA GLU A 405 6.75 -2.46 18.44
C GLU A 405 7.13 -3.90 18.06
N GLU A 406 6.75 -4.91 18.87
CA GLU A 406 7.09 -6.31 18.57
C GLU A 406 6.46 -6.81 17.25
N GLN A 407 5.28 -6.29 16.91
CA GLN A 407 4.59 -6.62 15.66
C GLN A 407 5.26 -5.94 14.47
N LYS A 408 5.73 -4.70 14.63
CA LYS A 408 6.52 -4.01 13.61
C LYS A 408 7.83 -4.75 13.34
N PHE A 409 8.51 -5.22 14.39
CA PHE A 409 9.70 -6.07 14.24
C PHE A 409 9.39 -7.38 13.52
N HIS A 410 8.28 -8.04 13.86
CA HIS A 410 7.89 -9.26 13.15
C HIS A 410 7.66 -9.04 11.64
N ILE A 411 7.10 -7.89 11.24
CA ILE A 411 6.96 -7.53 9.82
C ILE A 411 8.34 -7.37 9.16
N LEU A 412 9.26 -6.63 9.80
CA LEU A 412 10.60 -6.40 9.28
C LEU A 412 11.45 -7.68 9.24
N ASP A 413 11.33 -8.53 10.26
CA ASP A 413 11.95 -9.85 10.30
C ASP A 413 11.48 -10.70 9.14
N TRP A 414 10.16 -10.81 8.96
CA TRP A 414 9.60 -11.58 7.85
C TRP A 414 10.03 -11.03 6.48
N LEU A 415 10.04 -9.71 6.28
CA LEU A 415 10.47 -9.07 5.02
C LEU A 415 11.94 -9.35 4.68
N PHE A 416 12.81 -9.33 5.70
CA PHE A 416 14.26 -9.31 5.58
C PHE A 416 14.91 -10.49 6.32
N SER A 417 14.38 -11.69 6.08
CA SER A 417 14.98 -12.97 6.48
C SER A 417 15.78 -13.60 5.34
N ASN A 418 16.89 -14.24 5.71
CA ASN A 418 17.68 -15.14 4.88
C ASN A 418 17.20 -16.60 5.13
N ASP A 419 15.96 -16.94 4.74
CA ASP A 419 15.46 -18.32 4.88
C ASP A 419 15.99 -19.23 3.75
N SER A 420 17.31 -19.25 3.56
CA SER A 420 18.00 -20.23 2.71
C SER A 420 18.31 -21.55 3.43
N ASP A 421 18.02 -21.65 4.73
CA ASP A 421 18.37 -22.80 5.58
C ASP A 421 17.24 -23.83 5.79
N LEU A 422 16.03 -23.55 5.28
CA LEU A 422 14.96 -24.55 5.21
C LEU A 422 15.00 -25.19 3.83
N GLY A 423 15.44 -26.45 3.79
CA GLY A 423 15.81 -27.22 2.60
C GLY A 423 14.99 -26.89 1.35
N SER A 424 15.73 -26.68 0.26
CA SER A 424 15.22 -26.58 -1.10
C SER A 424 14.18 -27.67 -1.36
N VAL A 425 12.90 -27.31 -1.31
CA VAL A 425 11.88 -28.05 -2.04
C VAL A 425 12.06 -27.64 -3.50
N ASP A 426 13.08 -28.24 -4.11
CA ASP A 426 13.17 -28.40 -5.56
C ASP A 426 11.92 -29.16 -6.00
N GLU A 427 10.81 -28.47 -6.29
CA GLU A 427 9.70 -29.05 -7.08
C GLU A 427 8.58 -28.05 -7.44
N VAL A 428 8.90 -26.82 -7.86
CA VAL A 428 7.95 -26.06 -8.70
C VAL A 428 8.68 -25.41 -9.87
N THR A 429 8.66 -26.13 -11.00
CA THR A 429 8.92 -25.67 -12.37
C THR A 429 10.31 -25.11 -12.68
N ASN A 430 11.29 -26.02 -12.76
CA ASN A 430 12.40 -25.86 -13.71
C ASN A 430 11.88 -26.11 -15.14
N ASN A 431 11.06 -25.20 -15.65
CA ASN A 431 10.94 -25.02 -17.10
C ASN A 431 12.04 -24.05 -17.50
N ASN A 432 13.12 -24.63 -18.01
CA ASN A 432 14.29 -23.96 -18.55
C ASN A 432 13.97 -23.32 -19.91
N ASP A 433 12.89 -22.53 -19.97
CA ASP A 433 12.66 -21.59 -21.06
C ASP A 433 13.28 -20.26 -20.65
N GLY A 434 14.47 -20.01 -21.20
CA GLY A 434 15.12 -18.71 -21.14
C GLY A 434 14.24 -17.66 -21.83
N ASN A 435 13.33 -17.06 -21.07
CA ASN A 435 12.75 -15.75 -21.33
C ASN A 435 12.12 -15.21 -20.06
N ASN A 436 12.56 -14.01 -19.67
CA ASN A 436 11.99 -13.14 -18.64
C ASN A 436 10.48 -12.94 -18.85
N SER A 437 9.66 -13.86 -18.35
CA SER A 437 8.22 -13.67 -18.35
C SER A 437 7.88 -12.76 -17.19
N LEU A 438 7.50 -11.51 -17.49
CA LEU A 438 6.99 -10.55 -16.49
C LEU A 438 5.81 -11.15 -15.69
N HIS A 439 5.11 -12.11 -16.28
CA HIS A 439 4.02 -12.85 -15.65
C HIS A 439 4.48 -13.68 -14.42
N ALA A 440 5.73 -14.17 -14.40
CA ALA A 440 6.24 -14.99 -13.30
C ALA A 440 6.29 -14.23 -11.95
N ILE A 441 6.35 -12.90 -11.99
CA ILE A 441 6.30 -12.03 -10.79
C ILE A 441 4.96 -12.21 -10.07
N PHE A 442 3.87 -12.42 -10.82
CA PHE A 442 2.51 -12.47 -10.30
C PHE A 442 2.03 -13.90 -9.96
N SER A 443 2.87 -14.92 -10.14
CA SER A 443 2.57 -16.32 -9.77
C SER A 443 3.11 -16.72 -8.39
N VAL A 444 3.93 -15.89 -7.75
CA VAL A 444 4.48 -16.16 -6.42
C VAL A 444 3.38 -16.01 -5.37
N ASN A 445 3.32 -16.92 -4.40
CA ASN A 445 2.43 -16.82 -3.25
C ASN A 445 3.08 -15.97 -2.15
N SER A 446 2.29 -15.18 -1.41
CA SER A 446 2.78 -14.36 -0.30
C SER A 446 3.57 -15.17 0.73
N ASN A 447 3.16 -16.42 1.02
CA ASN A 447 3.89 -17.29 1.95
C ASN A 447 5.26 -17.77 1.46
N ALA A 448 5.51 -17.80 0.15
CA ALA A 448 6.76 -18.27 -0.45
C ALA A 448 7.66 -17.11 -0.91
N MET A 449 7.29 -15.86 -0.59
CA MET A 449 7.95 -14.65 -1.08
C MET A 449 9.46 -14.61 -0.75
N ASN A 450 9.84 -15.00 0.47
CA ASN A 450 11.24 -14.96 0.92
C ASN A 450 12.17 -15.92 0.17
N GLN A 451 11.60 -16.93 -0.50
CA GLN A 451 12.33 -17.96 -1.26
C GLN A 451 12.33 -17.66 -2.77
N ALA A 452 11.49 -16.73 -3.21
CA ALA A 452 11.29 -16.43 -4.62
C ALA A 452 12.33 -15.44 -5.13
N LYS A 453 13.43 -15.96 -5.72
CA LYS A 453 14.53 -15.15 -6.30
C LYS A 453 14.06 -14.03 -7.23
N VAL A 454 12.99 -14.28 -7.99
CA VAL A 454 12.38 -13.28 -8.90
C VAL A 454 11.99 -11.98 -8.19
N LEU A 455 11.72 -12.01 -6.88
CA LEU A 455 11.30 -10.86 -6.08
C LEU A 455 12.46 -10.16 -5.33
N ASP A 456 13.68 -10.68 -5.39
CA ASP A 456 14.81 -10.17 -4.58
C ASP A 456 15.12 -8.70 -4.88
N LEU A 457 15.07 -8.28 -6.15
CA LEU A 457 15.27 -6.88 -6.53
C LEU A 457 14.17 -5.96 -5.98
N GLY A 458 12.93 -6.44 -5.90
CA GLY A 458 11.83 -5.72 -5.26
C GLY A 458 12.03 -5.58 -3.76
N ARG A 459 12.54 -6.63 -3.09
CA ARG A 459 12.90 -6.59 -1.66
C ARG A 459 14.01 -5.57 -1.39
N VAL A 460 15.07 -5.59 -2.20
CA VAL A 460 16.16 -4.60 -2.12
C VAL A 460 15.59 -3.20 -2.32
N ALA A 461 14.79 -2.97 -3.36
CA ALA A 461 14.20 -1.66 -3.60
C ALA A 461 13.27 -1.20 -2.47
N LEU A 462 12.52 -2.10 -1.84
CA LEU A 462 11.72 -1.79 -0.66
C LEU A 462 12.60 -1.37 0.53
N PHE A 463 13.67 -2.12 0.80
CA PHE A 463 14.61 -1.78 1.87
C PHE A 463 15.26 -0.40 1.66
N LEU A 464 15.68 -0.11 0.43
CA LEU A 464 16.22 1.21 0.07
C LEU A 464 15.18 2.33 0.28
N HIS A 465 13.90 2.07 0.01
CA HIS A 465 12.82 3.03 0.29
C HIS A 465 12.61 3.26 1.77
N LEU A 466 12.65 2.21 2.59
CA LEU A 466 12.54 2.33 4.05
C LEU A 466 13.69 3.17 4.62
N LEU A 467 14.93 2.94 4.16
CA LEU A 467 16.09 3.76 4.54
C LEU A 467 15.93 5.23 4.16
N LYS A 468 15.44 5.51 2.94
CA LYS A 468 15.19 6.89 2.46
C LYS A 468 14.04 7.57 3.21
N SER A 469 13.03 6.81 3.61
CA SER A 469 11.84 7.30 4.32
C SER A 469 12.03 7.35 5.84
N ALA A 470 13.22 6.98 6.34
CA ALA A 470 13.55 7.00 7.76
C ALA A 470 13.28 8.32 8.50
N PRO A 471 13.39 9.52 7.89
CA PRO A 471 12.97 10.75 8.56
C PRO A 471 11.52 10.72 9.07
N ASP A 472 10.63 10.04 8.34
CA ASP A 472 9.19 9.97 8.62
C ASP A 472 8.80 8.77 9.51
N LEU A 473 9.76 7.91 9.86
CA LEU A 473 9.52 6.71 10.67
C LEU A 473 9.79 6.97 12.16
N GLU A 474 9.11 6.23 13.04
CA GLU A 474 9.36 6.25 14.48
C GLU A 474 10.69 5.54 14.83
N ASP A 475 11.28 5.86 16.00
CA ASP A 475 12.60 5.34 16.40
C ASP A 475 12.62 3.81 16.56
N ASP A 476 11.50 3.19 16.96
CA ASP A 476 11.36 1.73 17.03
C ASP A 476 11.51 1.10 15.64
N VAL A 477 10.84 1.63 14.61
CA VAL A 477 10.97 1.15 13.24
C VAL A 477 12.38 1.38 12.71
N ARG A 478 12.99 2.55 12.98
CA ARG A 478 14.39 2.82 12.60
C ARG A 478 15.34 1.82 13.24
N PHE A 479 15.14 1.47 14.52
CA PHE A 479 15.91 0.44 15.21
C PHE A 479 15.75 -0.92 14.52
N GLY A 480 14.52 -1.32 14.19
CA GLY A 480 14.25 -2.56 13.46
C GLY A 480 14.93 -2.61 12.08
N ILE A 481 14.95 -1.49 11.35
CA ILE A 481 15.64 -1.37 10.07
C ILE A 481 17.16 -1.48 10.25
N ALA A 482 17.73 -0.84 11.28
CA ALA A 482 19.16 -0.88 11.57
C ALA A 482 19.66 -2.32 11.80
N ARG A 483 18.89 -3.13 12.53
CA ARG A 483 19.17 -4.57 12.75
C ARG A 483 19.13 -5.42 11.47
N LYS A 484 18.58 -4.89 10.38
CA LYS A 484 18.48 -5.55 9.06
C LYS A 484 19.49 -5.02 8.04
N LEU A 485 20.40 -4.13 8.42
CA LEU A 485 21.47 -3.68 7.51
C LEU A 485 22.38 -4.82 7.05
N GLY A 486 22.60 -5.84 7.89
CA GLY A 486 23.34 -7.05 7.53
C GLY A 486 22.68 -7.81 6.37
N TRP A 487 21.35 -7.98 6.40
CA TRP A 487 20.59 -8.60 5.32
C TRP A 487 20.82 -7.91 3.97
N LEU A 488 20.93 -6.58 3.95
CA LEU A 488 21.23 -5.84 2.72
C LEU A 488 22.59 -6.24 2.14
N LEU A 489 23.63 -6.41 2.96
CA LEU A 489 24.92 -6.85 2.44
C LEU A 489 24.85 -8.29 1.92
N ASP A 490 24.18 -9.19 2.65
CA ASP A 490 24.03 -10.59 2.25
C ASP A 490 23.36 -10.72 0.88
N ILE A 491 22.25 -10.01 0.66
CA ILE A 491 21.52 -10.09 -0.61
C ILE A 491 22.28 -9.45 -1.77
N LEU A 492 23.13 -8.44 -1.51
CA LEU A 492 23.96 -7.80 -2.54
C LEU A 492 25.06 -8.72 -3.09
N VAL A 493 25.38 -9.83 -2.40
CA VAL A 493 26.36 -10.84 -2.86
C VAL A 493 25.72 -11.84 -3.82
N ASN A 494 24.38 -11.97 -3.85
CA ASN A 494 23.68 -12.84 -4.78
C ASN A 494 23.93 -12.39 -6.24
N GLU A 495 24.34 -13.30 -7.12
CA GLU A 495 24.78 -13.02 -8.50
C GLU A 495 23.79 -12.16 -9.31
N GLU A 496 22.49 -12.46 -9.25
CA GLU A 496 21.46 -11.72 -10.00
C GLU A 496 21.25 -10.30 -9.45
N VAL A 497 21.35 -10.15 -8.12
CA VAL A 497 21.23 -8.86 -7.45
C VAL A 497 22.49 -8.03 -7.67
N TYR A 498 23.65 -8.61 -7.45
CA TYR A 498 24.96 -8.00 -7.69
C TYR A 498 25.07 -7.43 -9.11
N SER A 499 24.81 -8.26 -10.12
CA SER A 499 24.85 -7.84 -11.53
C SER A 499 23.86 -6.72 -11.82
N SER A 500 22.65 -6.82 -11.28
CA SER A 500 21.62 -5.80 -11.38
C SER A 500 22.05 -4.48 -10.73
N ILE A 501 22.63 -4.49 -9.54
CA ILE A 501 23.03 -3.27 -8.81
C ILE A 501 24.08 -2.46 -9.56
N ILE A 502 24.98 -3.15 -10.27
CA ILE A 502 26.03 -2.52 -11.07
C ILE A 502 25.49 -2.04 -12.42
N ALA A 503 24.64 -2.84 -13.09
CA ALA A 503 24.24 -2.59 -14.47
C ALA A 503 22.96 -1.75 -14.62
N LEU A 504 22.02 -1.83 -13.66
CA LEU A 504 20.74 -1.11 -13.76
C LEU A 504 20.89 0.38 -13.54
N GLN A 505 20.19 1.13 -14.37
CA GLN A 505 19.94 2.54 -14.16
C GLN A 505 18.48 2.73 -13.73
N THR A 506 18.29 3.33 -12.57
CA THR A 506 16.98 3.67 -12.04
C THR A 506 16.66 5.13 -12.35
N PRO A 507 15.43 5.44 -12.79
CA PRO A 507 15.00 6.82 -12.90
C PRO A 507 14.99 7.46 -11.50
N ALA A 508 15.75 8.54 -11.35
CA ALA A 508 15.83 9.36 -10.16
C ALA A 508 15.36 10.77 -10.49
N VAL A 509 14.60 11.37 -9.57
CA VAL A 509 14.17 12.76 -9.69
C VAL A 509 15.37 13.64 -9.32
N ASN A 510 16.02 14.23 -10.32
CA ASN A 510 17.16 15.10 -10.09
C ASN A 510 16.68 16.55 -10.04
N GLY A 511 16.85 17.22 -8.89
CA GLY A 511 16.67 18.67 -8.74
C GLY A 511 15.61 19.09 -7.73
N SER A 512 15.88 20.20 -7.03
CA SER A 512 14.91 20.92 -6.19
C SER A 512 14.36 22.11 -6.97
N GLY A 513 13.17 21.98 -7.58
CA GLY A 513 12.53 23.06 -8.35
C GLY A 513 11.34 22.61 -9.20
N GLN A 514 10.69 23.56 -9.89
CA GLN A 514 9.50 23.34 -10.74
C GLN A 514 9.77 22.57 -12.06
N ASN A 515 11.03 22.38 -12.45
CA ASN A 515 11.43 21.57 -13.61
C ASN A 515 12.20 20.34 -13.13
N GLN A 516 11.49 19.32 -12.67
CA GLN A 516 12.08 18.01 -12.36
C GLN A 516 12.35 17.26 -13.67
N GLU A 517 13.61 17.17 -14.08
CA GLU A 517 14.03 16.23 -15.12
C GLU A 517 14.31 14.86 -14.48
N LEU A 518 13.69 13.80 -15.01
CA LEU A 518 13.98 12.42 -14.65
C LEU A 518 15.37 12.06 -15.18
N GLY A 519 16.35 11.99 -14.30
CA GLY A 519 17.70 11.56 -14.65
C GLY A 519 17.91 10.09 -14.30
N TYR A 520 18.52 9.34 -15.19
CA TYR A 520 18.90 7.95 -14.91
C TYR A 520 20.17 7.91 -14.06
N GLN A 521 20.10 7.29 -12.88
CA GLN A 521 21.25 7.06 -12.01
C GLN A 521 21.48 5.56 -11.80
N PRO A 522 22.74 5.11 -11.70
CA PRO A 522 23.04 3.72 -11.35
C PRO A 522 22.35 3.31 -10.04
N MET A 523 21.83 2.08 -9.99
CA MET A 523 21.17 1.55 -8.79
C MET A 523 22.13 1.54 -7.58
N PHE A 524 23.42 1.31 -7.81
CA PHE A 524 24.47 1.48 -6.80
C PHE A 524 24.48 2.88 -6.13
N CYS A 525 24.27 3.96 -6.89
CA CYS A 525 24.17 5.30 -6.32
C CYS A 525 22.93 5.44 -5.42
N SER A 526 21.82 4.80 -5.79
CA SER A 526 20.61 4.74 -4.95
C SER A 526 20.85 4.00 -3.64
N VAL A 527 21.66 2.92 -3.65
CA VAL A 527 22.05 2.18 -2.44
C VAL A 527 22.84 3.09 -1.49
N LEU A 528 23.92 3.70 -2.00
CA LEU A 528 24.75 4.60 -1.21
C LEU A 528 23.95 5.79 -0.67
N HIS A 529 23.10 6.39 -1.50
CA HIS A 529 22.28 7.52 -1.08
C HIS A 529 21.31 7.13 0.04
N ALA A 530 20.62 5.99 -0.08
CA ALA A 530 19.71 5.50 0.96
C ALA A 530 20.42 5.27 2.30
N LEU A 531 21.57 4.60 2.27
CA LEU A 531 22.38 4.33 3.47
C LEU A 531 22.90 5.62 4.12
N LYS A 532 23.38 6.57 3.32
CA LYS A 532 23.82 7.88 3.82
C LYS A 532 22.67 8.66 4.45
N THR A 533 21.50 8.69 3.82
CA THR A 533 20.29 9.31 4.39
C THR A 533 19.93 8.68 5.73
N PHE A 534 19.97 7.35 5.83
CA PHE A 534 19.69 6.64 7.07
C PHE A 534 20.70 6.96 8.18
N MET A 535 22.00 7.03 7.86
CA MET A 535 23.04 7.42 8.81
C MET A 535 22.83 8.83 9.35
N ILE A 536 22.44 9.79 8.50
CA ILE A 536 22.15 11.17 8.94
C ILE A 536 21.01 11.16 9.97
N VAL A 537 19.90 10.49 9.65
CA VAL A 537 18.71 10.45 10.52
C VAL A 537 19.01 9.77 11.86
N THR A 538 19.76 8.67 11.84
CA THR A 538 20.04 7.86 13.04
C THR A 538 21.15 8.42 13.92
N SER A 539 22.03 9.28 13.40
CA SER A 539 23.19 9.84 14.11
C SER A 539 22.87 10.54 15.44
N SER A 540 21.65 11.07 15.59
CA SER A 540 21.19 11.77 16.80
C SER A 540 20.30 10.92 17.71
N SER A 541 20.10 9.64 17.36
CA SER A 541 19.19 8.70 18.03
C SER A 541 19.98 7.54 18.64
N PRO A 542 19.47 6.87 19.70
CA PRO A 542 20.09 5.65 20.24
C PRO A 542 20.26 4.53 19.19
N VAL A 543 19.52 4.60 18.07
CA VAL A 543 19.66 3.70 16.92
C VAL A 543 21.07 3.73 16.31
N TRP A 544 21.81 4.82 16.47
CA TRP A 544 23.19 4.93 15.98
C TRP A 544 24.08 3.77 16.46
N GLY A 545 23.89 3.27 17.68
CA GLY A 545 24.69 2.15 18.21
C GLY A 545 24.63 0.89 17.34
N GLU A 546 23.46 0.56 16.80
CA GLU A 546 23.30 -0.58 15.88
C GLU A 546 23.96 -0.31 14.51
N VAL A 547 23.84 0.92 14.01
CA VAL A 547 24.46 1.33 12.74
C VAL A 547 25.99 1.30 12.87
N GLU A 548 26.53 1.77 14.00
CA GLU A 548 27.95 1.73 14.31
C GLU A 548 28.45 0.29 14.40
N SER A 549 27.75 -0.60 15.12
CA SER A 549 28.10 -2.02 15.20
C SER A 549 28.14 -2.66 13.81
N PHE A 550 27.10 -2.41 13.00
CA PHE A 550 27.04 -2.88 11.62
C PHE A 550 28.24 -2.42 10.79
N LEU A 551 28.63 -1.14 10.88
CA LEU A 551 29.77 -0.61 10.12
C LEU A 551 31.11 -1.20 10.60
N LEU A 552 31.25 -1.47 11.90
CA LEU A 552 32.46 -2.05 12.50
C LEU A 552 32.61 -3.54 12.19
N GLU A 553 31.53 -4.30 12.25
CA GLU A 553 31.52 -5.74 11.91
C GLU A 553 31.90 -5.98 10.44
N ASN A 554 31.55 -5.04 9.56
CA ASN A 554 31.75 -5.17 8.12
C ASN A 554 32.99 -4.41 7.59
N LEU A 555 33.86 -3.93 8.48
CA LEU A 555 35.07 -3.15 8.15
C LEU A 555 35.98 -3.85 7.12
N PHE A 556 36.07 -5.18 7.21
CA PHE A 556 36.86 -6.04 6.32
C PHE A 556 36.00 -7.05 5.57
N HIS A 557 34.80 -6.63 5.14
CA HIS A 557 33.88 -7.51 4.44
C HIS A 557 34.56 -8.20 3.23
N PRO A 558 34.41 -9.53 3.06
CA PRO A 558 35.15 -10.29 2.04
C PRO A 558 34.74 -9.95 0.61
N HIS A 559 33.48 -9.58 0.41
CA HIS A 559 32.96 -9.20 -0.91
C HIS A 559 33.28 -7.73 -1.23
N PHE A 560 33.90 -7.51 -2.40
CA PHE A 560 34.38 -6.20 -2.85
C PHE A 560 33.30 -5.11 -2.85
N LEU A 561 32.11 -5.37 -3.40
CA LEU A 561 31.04 -4.36 -3.46
C LEU A 561 30.62 -3.88 -2.06
N CYS A 562 30.51 -4.81 -1.12
CA CYS A 562 30.10 -4.50 0.24
C CYS A 562 31.22 -3.76 0.97
N TRP A 563 32.49 -4.14 0.74
CA TRP A 563 33.65 -3.40 1.25
C TRP A 563 33.70 -1.96 0.72
N GLU A 564 33.42 -1.74 -0.57
CA GLU A 564 33.31 -0.40 -1.16
C GLU A 564 32.18 0.42 -0.53
N ILE A 565 31.01 -0.20 -0.32
CA ILE A 565 29.87 0.45 0.37
C ILE A 565 30.29 0.88 1.77
N ILE A 566 30.79 -0.04 2.59
CA ILE A 566 31.19 0.24 3.98
C ILE A 566 32.27 1.30 4.04
N THR A 567 33.27 1.21 3.16
CA THR A 567 34.35 2.20 3.06
C THR A 567 33.81 3.59 2.72
N GLU A 568 32.90 3.71 1.75
CA GLU A 568 32.29 4.99 1.39
C GLU A 568 31.39 5.55 2.50
N LEU A 569 30.72 4.70 3.29
CA LEU A 569 29.93 5.13 4.45
C LEU A 569 30.82 5.67 5.58
N TRP A 570 31.92 4.99 5.90
CA TRP A 570 32.92 5.52 6.83
C TRP A 570 33.50 6.85 6.32
N CYS A 571 33.89 6.92 5.05
CA CYS A 571 34.40 8.16 4.47
C CYS A 571 33.36 9.30 4.49
N PHE A 572 32.09 8.99 4.22
CA PHE A 572 31.00 9.96 4.28
C PHE A 572 30.83 10.53 5.68
N MET A 573 30.75 9.68 6.69
CA MET A 573 30.68 10.11 8.08
C MET A 573 31.91 10.93 8.45
N LEU A 574 33.11 10.49 8.05
CA LEU A 574 34.35 11.21 8.38
C LEU A 574 34.44 12.63 7.78
N ARG A 575 33.74 12.87 6.68
CA ARG A 575 33.67 14.18 6.03
C ARG A 575 32.63 15.12 6.67
N HIS A 576 31.60 14.57 7.32
CA HIS A 576 30.39 15.32 7.69
C HIS A 576 30.00 15.26 9.17
N ALA A 577 30.53 14.33 9.95
CA ALA A 577 30.25 14.20 11.38
C ALA A 577 30.86 15.36 12.19
N ASP A 578 30.30 15.59 13.37
CA ASP A 578 30.84 16.57 14.31
C ASP A 578 32.22 16.13 14.84
N PRO A 579 33.08 17.07 15.26
CA PRO A 579 34.42 16.74 15.72
C PRO A 579 34.46 15.74 16.89
N ASP A 580 33.45 15.69 17.77
CA ASP A 580 33.46 14.82 18.94
C ASP A 580 33.21 13.37 18.55
N MET A 581 32.19 13.13 17.73
CA MET A 581 31.90 11.82 17.12
C MET A 581 33.10 11.32 16.31
N MET A 582 33.70 12.20 15.52
CA MET A 582 34.93 11.91 14.76
C MET A 582 36.07 11.43 15.65
N ASN A 583 36.28 12.12 16.78
CA ASN A 583 37.35 11.81 17.70
C ASN A 583 37.15 10.45 18.37
N ASP A 584 35.92 10.13 18.79
CA ASP A 584 35.58 8.85 19.39
C ASP A 584 35.87 7.67 18.44
N ILE A 585 35.46 7.79 17.17
CA ILE A 585 35.73 6.78 16.15
C ILE A 585 37.23 6.60 15.89
N VAL A 586 37.97 7.70 15.77
CA VAL A 586 39.42 7.66 15.58
C VAL A 586 40.10 6.97 16.76
N GLU A 587 39.67 7.25 17.98
CA GLU A 587 40.20 6.60 19.19
C GLU A 587 39.88 5.10 19.21
N LYS A 588 38.68 4.68 18.82
CA LYS A 588 38.30 3.27 18.69
C LYS A 588 39.15 2.54 17.63
N LEU A 589 39.28 3.09 16.42
CA LEU A 589 40.11 2.52 15.35
C LEU A 589 41.58 2.45 15.74
N PHE A 590 42.06 3.45 16.46
CA PHE A 590 43.44 3.49 16.93
C PHE A 590 43.71 2.52 18.08
N SER A 591 42.73 2.32 18.97
CA SER A 591 42.76 1.27 19.99
C SER A 591 42.86 -0.12 19.34
N LEU A 592 42.05 -0.38 18.30
CA LEU A 592 42.14 -1.60 17.48
C LEU A 592 43.52 -1.78 16.81
N LEU A 593 44.07 -0.71 16.24
CA LEU A 593 45.40 -0.71 15.64
C LEU A 593 46.50 -1.02 16.68
N ARG A 594 46.42 -0.44 17.88
CA ARG A 594 47.36 -0.72 18.97
C ARG A 594 47.24 -2.16 19.48
N HIS A 595 46.02 -2.70 19.55
CA HIS A 595 45.79 -4.08 19.97
C HIS A 595 46.40 -5.11 18.99
N THR A 596 46.32 -4.84 17.68
CA THR A 596 46.90 -5.70 16.63
C THR A 596 48.41 -5.53 16.45
N ALA A 597 48.99 -4.44 16.97
CA ALA A 597 50.43 -4.19 16.88
C ALA A 597 51.30 -5.09 17.79
N ALA A 598 50.71 -5.73 18.80
CA ALA A 598 51.44 -6.60 19.72
C ALA A 598 51.71 -8.03 19.18
N PRO A 599 50.77 -8.70 18.50
CA PRO A 599 50.99 -10.06 17.98
C PRO A 599 51.55 -10.17 16.54
N GLU A 600 51.52 -9.09 15.74
CA GLU A 600 51.77 -9.19 14.29
C GLU A 600 53.01 -8.45 13.78
N SER A 601 53.64 -9.00 12.73
CA SER A 601 54.74 -8.34 12.04
C SER A 601 54.24 -7.35 10.97
N VAL A 602 54.68 -6.09 11.09
CA VAL A 602 54.38 -4.98 10.16
C VAL A 602 54.80 -5.27 8.71
N LEU A 603 55.77 -6.17 8.51
CA LEU A 603 56.32 -6.44 7.19
C LEU A 603 55.39 -7.27 6.30
N PHE A 604 54.40 -7.97 6.86
CA PHE A 604 53.42 -8.73 6.08
C PHE A 604 52.26 -7.83 5.64
N PRO A 605 52.08 -7.55 4.33
CA PRO A 605 51.04 -6.64 3.84
C PRO A 605 49.61 -7.10 4.14
N SER A 606 49.41 -8.40 4.37
CA SER A 606 48.12 -9.01 4.70
C SER A 606 47.83 -9.13 6.20
N SER A 607 48.76 -8.69 7.07
CA SER A 607 48.55 -8.63 8.52
C SER A 607 47.36 -7.75 8.87
N HIS A 608 46.65 -8.06 9.95
CA HIS A 608 45.55 -7.24 10.46
C HIS A 608 46.04 -5.82 10.80
N LEU A 609 47.26 -5.69 11.32
CA LEU A 609 47.92 -4.41 11.57
C LEU A 609 48.02 -3.57 10.29
N ARG A 610 48.53 -4.14 9.19
CA ARG A 610 48.65 -3.43 7.90
C ARG A 610 47.30 -3.16 7.25
N LYS A 611 46.32 -4.05 7.41
CA LYS A 611 44.94 -3.83 6.94
C LYS A 611 44.25 -2.67 7.66
N ILE A 612 44.35 -2.62 9.00
CA ILE A 612 43.78 -1.52 9.80
C ILE A 612 44.55 -0.21 9.50
N ALA A 613 45.87 -0.26 9.39
CA ALA A 613 46.67 0.91 9.03
C ALA A 613 46.27 1.47 7.65
N ARG A 614 46.07 0.61 6.64
CA ARG A 614 45.57 1.02 5.32
C ARG A 614 44.22 1.71 5.39
N LEU A 615 43.29 1.15 6.16
CA LEU A 615 41.97 1.73 6.33
C LEU A 615 42.05 3.11 6.99
N ILE A 616 42.84 3.25 8.05
CA ILE A 616 43.06 4.53 8.72
C ILE A 616 43.68 5.54 7.74
N CYS A 617 44.71 5.15 6.98
CA CYS A 617 45.32 6.03 5.98
C CYS A 617 44.31 6.46 4.90
N MET A 618 43.43 5.55 4.45
CA MET A 618 42.35 5.87 3.53
C MET A 618 41.38 6.89 4.13
N PHE A 619 40.93 6.67 5.35
CA PHE A 619 40.07 7.58 6.10
C PHE A 619 40.68 8.98 6.27
N LEU A 620 41.97 9.04 6.61
CA LEU A 620 42.72 10.29 6.73
C LEU A 620 42.89 11.05 5.41
N ASN A 621 42.91 10.34 4.27
CA ASN A 621 42.92 10.98 2.96
C ASN A 621 41.61 11.73 2.66
N TYR A 622 40.50 11.35 3.29
CA TYR A 622 39.19 11.99 3.13
C TYR A 622 38.76 12.86 4.33
N GLY A 623 39.44 12.76 5.47
CA GLY A 623 39.15 13.52 6.69
C GLY A 623 39.62 14.99 6.66
N THR A 624 39.49 15.69 7.79
CA THR A 624 40.00 17.08 7.96
C THR A 624 41.49 17.10 8.29
N GLU A 625 42.18 18.21 8.03
CA GLU A 625 43.61 18.36 8.39
C GLU A 625 43.86 18.18 9.90
N LEU A 626 42.91 18.64 10.73
CA LEU A 626 42.93 18.46 12.19
C LEU A 626 42.95 16.99 12.61
N MET A 627 42.18 16.14 11.91
CA MET A 627 42.15 14.70 12.16
C MET A 627 43.51 14.06 11.85
N VAL A 628 44.14 14.45 10.75
CA VAL A 628 45.47 13.96 10.35
C VAL A 628 46.53 14.34 11.39
N ASP A 629 46.52 15.59 11.85
CA ASP A 629 47.43 16.08 12.89
C ASP A 629 47.21 15.36 14.23
N ARG A 630 45.95 15.12 14.62
CA ARG A 630 45.62 14.37 15.85
C ARG A 630 46.10 12.92 15.79
N VAL A 631 45.88 12.21 14.68
CA VAL A 631 46.38 10.82 14.55
C VAL A 631 47.90 10.80 14.55
N TYR A 632 48.54 11.74 13.86
CA TYR A 632 50.00 11.84 13.88
C TYR A 632 50.53 12.07 15.30
N THR A 633 49.96 13.03 16.03
CA THR A 633 50.37 13.34 17.41
C THR A 633 50.05 12.23 18.40
N SER A 634 48.99 11.43 18.21
CA SER A 634 48.68 10.28 19.09
C SER A 634 49.60 9.09 18.89
N VAL A 635 50.14 8.92 17.67
CA VAL A 635 51.15 7.90 17.32
C VAL A 635 52.53 8.31 17.80
N VAL A 636 52.88 9.59 17.61
CA VAL A 636 54.21 10.13 17.90
C VAL A 636 54.36 10.55 19.37
N GLY A 637 53.27 10.97 20.02
CA GLY A 637 53.26 11.55 21.36
C GLY A 637 53.10 10.56 22.52
N ASN A 638 52.64 9.33 22.27
CA ASN A 638 52.50 8.30 23.30
C ASN A 638 53.60 7.23 23.21
N ASP A 639 54.51 7.28 24.17
CA ASP A 639 55.52 6.27 24.55
C ASP A 639 56.50 5.78 23.47
N ARG A 640 57.78 5.67 23.85
CA ARG A 640 58.84 4.96 23.09
C ARG A 640 58.68 3.42 23.16
N SER A 641 57.44 2.93 23.10
CA SER A 641 57.14 1.50 23.17
C SER A 641 57.37 0.81 21.81
N GLN A 642 57.62 -0.51 21.83
CA GLN A 642 57.72 -1.32 20.61
C GLN A 642 56.46 -1.20 19.74
N CYS A 643 55.29 -1.19 20.38
CA CYS A 643 54.00 -1.12 19.69
C CYS A 643 53.80 0.23 18.98
N SER A 644 54.23 1.35 19.55
CA SER A 644 54.10 2.66 18.90
C SER A 644 55.01 2.78 17.67
N SER A 645 56.22 2.19 17.71
CA SER A 645 57.10 2.11 16.54
C SER A 645 56.48 1.27 15.42
N SER A 646 55.94 0.09 15.74
CA SER A 646 55.29 -0.79 14.75
C SER A 646 54.07 -0.13 14.10
N VAL A 647 53.24 0.54 14.90
CA VAL A 647 52.08 1.30 14.43
C VAL A 647 52.49 2.44 13.49
N TYR A 648 53.51 3.23 13.88
CA TYR A 648 54.02 4.32 13.06
C TYR A 648 54.52 3.81 11.70
N THR A 649 55.37 2.77 11.69
CA THR A 649 55.86 2.17 10.45
C THR A 649 54.71 1.64 9.57
N ALA A 650 53.72 0.96 10.16
CA ALA A 650 52.58 0.44 9.41
C ALA A 650 51.78 1.54 8.71
N LEU A 651 51.51 2.66 9.40
CA LEU A 651 50.79 3.81 8.82
C LEU A 651 51.56 4.44 7.67
N ILE A 652 52.87 4.68 7.83
CA ILE A 652 53.70 5.25 6.76
C ILE A 652 53.75 4.31 5.54
N MET A 653 53.93 3.00 5.76
CA MET A 653 53.97 2.00 4.69
C MET A 653 52.65 1.88 3.92
N GLU A 654 51.52 2.22 4.54
CA GLU A 654 50.19 2.19 3.92
C GLU A 654 49.73 3.57 3.41
N GLY A 655 50.65 4.53 3.30
CA GLY A 655 50.39 5.81 2.62
C GLY A 655 49.75 6.88 3.50
N PHE A 656 50.21 7.01 4.76
CA PHE A 656 49.78 8.11 5.64
C PHE A 656 49.92 9.48 4.95
N PRO A 657 48.89 10.36 4.99
CA PRO A 657 48.87 11.60 4.21
C PRO A 657 49.71 12.72 4.84
N LEU A 658 51.03 12.58 4.81
CA LEU A 658 51.99 13.56 5.36
C LEU A 658 51.80 14.98 4.79
N ASN A 659 51.35 15.09 3.54
CA ASN A 659 51.11 16.39 2.89
C ASN A 659 49.97 17.20 3.49
N ARG A 660 49.03 16.54 4.20
CA ARG A 660 47.87 17.16 4.85
C ARG A 660 48.14 17.56 6.30
N LEU A 661 49.35 17.32 6.80
CA LEU A 661 49.77 17.81 8.12
C LEU A 661 50.01 19.33 8.09
N PRO A 662 49.77 20.04 9.21
CA PRO A 662 50.19 21.42 9.38
C PRO A 662 51.69 21.57 9.08
N GLU A 663 52.09 22.69 8.47
CA GLU A 663 53.44 22.89 7.93
C GLU A 663 54.56 22.57 8.94
N LYS A 664 54.38 22.98 10.21
CA LYS A 664 55.30 22.69 11.31
C LYS A 664 55.38 21.19 11.57
N THR A 665 54.26 20.52 11.82
CA THR A 665 54.20 19.06 12.07
C THR A 665 54.76 18.28 10.88
N ARG A 666 54.45 18.70 9.65
CA ARG A 666 54.96 18.11 8.41
C ARG A 666 56.48 18.19 8.35
N SER A 667 57.08 19.35 8.61
CA SER A 667 58.54 19.51 8.60
C SER A 667 59.24 18.58 9.60
N THR A 668 58.70 18.48 10.82
CA THR A 668 59.19 17.58 11.87
C THR A 668 59.04 16.10 11.47
N ALA A 669 57.92 15.74 10.82
CA ALA A 669 57.72 14.38 10.33
C ALA A 669 58.74 13.99 9.25
N LYS A 670 59.03 14.90 8.31
CA LYS A 670 60.02 14.68 7.26
C LYS A 670 61.43 14.50 7.84
N GLU A 671 61.83 15.40 8.74
CA GLU A 671 63.12 15.33 9.43
C GLU A 671 63.27 14.00 10.17
N ARG A 672 62.25 13.58 10.93
CA ARG A 672 62.26 12.32 11.67
C ARG A 672 62.49 11.11 10.76
N ILE A 673 61.76 10.99 9.65
CA ILE A 673 61.90 9.86 8.71
C ILE A 673 63.33 9.80 8.14
N ILE A 674 63.90 10.96 7.80
CA ILE A 674 65.27 11.06 7.27
C ILE A 674 66.31 10.71 8.34
N THR A 675 66.16 11.23 9.56
CA THR A 675 67.06 10.95 10.68
C THR A 675 67.03 9.46 11.09
N GLU A 676 65.85 8.84 11.17
CA GLU A 676 65.71 7.41 11.47
C GLU A 676 66.37 6.53 10.40
N TYR A 677 66.33 6.94 9.12
CA TYR A 677 67.02 6.26 8.03
C TYR A 677 68.54 6.37 8.12
N PHE A 678 69.08 7.58 8.33
CA PHE A 678 70.53 7.77 8.48
C PHE A 678 71.07 7.04 9.71
N HIS A 679 70.37 7.09 10.84
CA HIS A 679 70.74 6.32 12.03
C HIS A 679 70.72 4.80 11.74
N PHE A 680 69.74 4.31 10.98
CA PHE A 680 69.71 2.90 10.58
C PHE A 680 70.94 2.51 9.74
N ILE A 681 71.31 3.33 8.74
CA ILE A 681 72.51 3.08 7.93
C ILE A 681 73.79 3.12 8.77
N GLU A 682 73.94 4.12 9.64
CA GLU A 682 75.11 4.26 10.52
C GLU A 682 75.23 3.06 11.48
N SER A 683 74.12 2.58 12.03
CA SER A 683 74.08 1.39 12.90
C SER A 683 74.43 0.08 12.19
N MET A 684 74.34 0.03 10.86
CA MET A 684 74.74 -1.13 10.06
C MET A 684 76.26 -1.20 9.84
N GLU A 685 76.96 -0.06 9.95
CA GLU A 685 78.42 0.00 9.87
C GLU A 685 79.09 -0.43 11.18
N GLU A 686 78.42 -0.25 12.32
CA GLU A 686 78.88 -0.74 13.62
C GLU A 686 78.57 -2.24 13.80
N LYS A 687 79.59 -3.09 13.66
CA LYS A 687 79.51 -4.51 14.07
C LYS A 687 79.19 -4.61 15.57
N SER A 688 77.91 -4.69 15.93
CA SER A 688 77.51 -5.26 17.21
C SER A 688 76.23 -6.09 17.06
N SER A 689 76.40 -7.36 17.36
CA SER A 689 75.40 -8.38 17.57
C SER A 689 74.65 -8.14 18.90
N GLU A 690 73.99 -6.99 19.03
CA GLU A 690 72.93 -6.82 20.01
C GLU A 690 71.61 -6.74 19.24
N PRO A 691 70.62 -7.61 19.52
CA PRO A 691 69.31 -7.49 18.90
C PRO A 691 68.79 -6.12 19.29
N CYS A 692 68.61 -5.24 18.31
CA CYS A 692 68.10 -3.89 18.50
C CYS A 692 66.89 -3.99 19.44
N ALA A 693 67.10 -3.57 20.69
CA ALA A 693 66.05 -3.56 21.67
C ALA A 693 64.98 -2.66 21.06
N SER A 694 63.83 -3.26 20.75
CA SER A 694 62.57 -2.61 20.41
C SER A 694 62.23 -2.20 18.97
N GLY A 695 63.00 -2.54 17.93
CA GLY A 695 62.68 -2.09 16.55
C GLY A 695 62.58 -3.21 15.50
N ILE A 696 61.62 -3.11 14.57
CA ILE A 696 61.54 -3.98 13.39
C ILE A 696 62.71 -3.66 12.46
N TYR A 697 63.60 -4.63 12.23
CA TYR A 697 64.77 -4.47 11.37
C TYR A 697 64.36 -4.06 9.94
N GLY A 698 64.95 -2.97 9.44
CA GLY A 698 64.64 -2.41 8.12
C GLY A 698 63.42 -1.49 8.05
N ALA A 699 62.67 -1.30 9.15
CA ALA A 699 61.51 -0.40 9.19
C ALA A 699 61.79 1.04 8.68
N PRO A 700 62.93 1.68 9.01
CA PRO A 700 63.24 3.03 8.50
C PRO A 700 63.40 3.09 6.97
N VAL A 701 63.88 2.02 6.35
CA VAL A 701 64.02 1.93 4.88
C VAL A 701 62.65 1.86 4.22
N PHE A 702 61.75 1.03 4.75
CA PHE A 702 60.38 0.90 4.23
C PHE A 702 59.58 2.19 4.43
N ALA A 703 59.72 2.84 5.59
CA ALA A 703 59.07 4.10 5.88
C ALA A 703 59.53 5.22 4.94
N LEU A 704 60.85 5.36 4.72
CA LEU A 704 61.39 6.33 3.77
C LEU A 704 60.88 6.05 2.36
N SER A 705 60.95 4.79 1.90
CA SER A 705 60.51 4.40 0.56
C SER A 705 59.03 4.71 0.31
N ALA A 706 58.16 4.50 1.30
CA ALA A 706 56.73 4.80 1.17
C ALA A 706 56.45 6.32 1.22
N ALA A 707 57.27 7.08 1.96
CA ALA A 707 57.11 8.52 2.11
C ALA A 707 57.71 9.35 0.96
N LEU A 708 58.50 8.77 0.05
CA LEU A 708 59.23 9.48 -1.02
C LEU A 708 58.34 10.38 -1.90
N GLN A 709 57.08 10.01 -2.15
CA GLN A 709 56.16 10.83 -2.95
C GLN A 709 55.59 12.04 -2.18
N SER A 710 55.73 12.05 -0.85
CA SER A 710 55.24 13.11 0.05
C SER A 710 56.36 13.96 0.66
N LEU A 711 57.61 13.49 0.55
CA LEU A 711 58.83 14.20 0.94
C LEU A 711 59.21 15.23 -0.12
#